data_AF-A0A1Q7JUW6-F1
#
_entry.id   AF-A0A1Q7JUW6-F1
#
_cell.length_a   1.000
_cell.length_b   1.000
_cell.length_c   1.000
_cell.angle_alpha   90.00
_cell.angle_beta   90.00
_cell.angle_gamma   90.00
#
_symmetry.space_group_name_H-M   'P 1'
#
loop_
_entity.id
_entity.type
_entity.pdbx_description
1 polymer ?
#
loop_
_entity_poly.entity_id
_entity_poly.type
_entity_poly.pdbx_seq_one_letter_code
_entity_poly.pdbx_strand_id
1 'polypeptide(L)'
;MNPVKTAGTLAAIGVAALALASFDSRFAGLLAQDRSFDSRVAQDRHESPAGFAPITPLVEAAIARHELPGAVVLVGRGDAVLYHAAFGQRAVQPSPEPMTEDTIFDVASLTKVVATTTSVMQLVELGHIRLNDRVAQFIPELAKDDKTGITIRHLLTHTSGLAPDLPLEVEFSGAGEAIRRANDLAVTAPPGEKFVYSDINFFLLGDIVRRISGERLDTYVKRHVFDPLGMTESMFLPPAALRARIAPTERCRPMSWPCASTSDVPFLRGVVHDPTARRMDGVAGHAGLFSTAADLSRFCRMLLNGGRLDRAQILSPATVGRMTSPSTPAGMKDVRGLGWDIDSTYSSNRGDLFPAGTTFGHTGFTGTSLWLDPATKSYVIFLSNRVHPDGKGDVTALRGKVATVAAAAIGSQTGGPERASQRSTAHPPTLTGIDVLESEGFARLRGKRVGLLTNQTGRSRGGVSTIDLLAAAKDVTLVALFSPEHGIRGQLDENVSSSRDEKTGLPIHSLYGDTRRPTGAMLAGLDAIVVDLQDVGVRFYTYVTSMAYVMEEAAKRRIAIVVLDRPNPIGGLDVDGPGLDADAIGFTGYLPMPIRHGLTIGELARLFNGEKTIGADLTVVGMKNWQRGDWFDQTGLPWTNPSPNMRNMVAASLYPGIGAIEGTNMSVGRGTDTPFEHIGAPWIDAVALAAALNARELPGIRFYPVTFTPAAGSKLGGQACHGVFMIVTDRDRLRPVRVGLEIATALSWLHGQQFKLEDAAALFGPKAMLAKIRGGVDPAAIEASWREAEDRWRTTRAKYLLY
;
A
#
# COMPACT_ATOMS: atom_id res chain seq x y z
N MET A 1 16.12 59.41 64.04
CA MET A 1 14.81 60.06 64.20
C MET A 1 13.82 59.35 63.28
N ASN A 2 12.67 58.95 63.83
CA ASN A 2 11.52 58.23 63.21
C ASN A 2 11.07 58.76 61.82
N PRO A 3 10.16 58.07 61.07
CA PRO A 3 9.92 56.63 60.90
C PRO A 3 9.56 56.19 59.43
N VAL A 4 9.57 54.87 59.18
CA VAL A 4 8.55 54.01 58.50
C VAL A 4 7.67 54.60 57.37
N LYS A 5 7.71 53.98 56.16
CA LYS A 5 6.63 53.13 55.57
C LYS A 5 7.03 52.46 54.23
N THR A 6 7.29 51.15 54.33
CA THR A 6 6.90 50.01 53.44
C THR A 6 6.41 50.33 52.01
N ALA A 7 7.08 49.91 50.94
CA ALA A 7 7.31 48.55 50.39
C ALA A 7 6.20 48.06 49.44
N GLY A 8 6.57 47.59 48.23
CA GLY A 8 5.66 46.84 47.35
C GLY A 8 5.96 46.78 45.84
N THR A 9 7.15 46.30 45.48
CA THR A 9 7.57 45.49 44.29
C THR A 9 6.60 45.26 43.10
N LEU A 10 7.04 45.58 41.87
CA LEU A 10 7.29 44.62 40.77
C LEU A 10 7.89 45.27 39.51
N ALA A 11 9.10 44.78 39.16
CA ALA A 11 9.93 45.08 38.00
C ALA A 11 9.23 44.67 36.69
N ALA A 12 9.09 45.51 35.67
CA ALA A 12 10.11 46.12 34.80
C ALA A 12 10.56 45.17 33.66
N ILE A 13 9.78 45.26 32.58
CA ILE A 13 10.18 45.06 31.18
C ILE A 13 11.32 46.03 30.87
N GLY A 14 12.41 45.57 30.25
CA GLY A 14 13.55 46.42 29.97
C GLY A 14 14.55 45.88 28.95
N VAL A 15 14.24 46.13 27.67
CA VAL A 15 15.16 46.58 26.60
C VAL A 15 16.32 45.65 26.20
N ALA A 16 16.15 45.01 25.03
CA ALA A 16 17.26 44.54 24.18
C ALA A 16 17.39 45.49 22.98
N ALA A 17 18.32 46.45 23.08
CA ALA A 17 18.74 47.30 21.97
C ALA A 17 20.17 47.78 22.24
N LEU A 18 21.18 47.05 21.72
CA LEU A 18 22.53 47.54 21.39
C LEU A 18 23.44 46.34 21.03
N ALA A 19 23.53 46.02 19.74
CA ALA A 19 24.69 45.36 19.11
C ALA A 19 24.49 45.29 17.58
N LEU A 20 24.59 46.44 16.90
CA LEU A 20 24.73 46.56 15.45
C LEU A 20 26.04 47.31 15.19
N ALA A 21 27.11 46.59 14.93
CA ALA A 21 28.31 47.06 14.21
C ALA A 21 29.37 45.94 14.16
N SER A 22 29.34 45.14 13.10
CA SER A 22 30.47 44.43 12.46
C SER A 22 29.91 43.22 11.73
N PHE A 23 29.88 43.27 10.40
CA PHE A 23 30.02 42.15 9.45
C PHE A 23 29.52 42.64 8.10
N ASP A 24 30.40 43.37 7.41
CA ASP A 24 30.29 43.62 5.99
C ASP A 24 31.63 43.24 5.34
N SER A 25 31.59 42.79 4.08
CA SER A 25 32.69 42.30 3.22
C SER A 25 32.97 40.79 3.09
N ARG A 26 31.96 39.93 2.86
CA ARG A 26 32.15 38.63 2.13
C ARG A 26 30.93 38.13 1.33
N PHE A 27 30.15 39.01 0.70
CA PHE A 27 29.00 38.57 -0.13
C PHE A 27 28.78 39.38 -1.42
N ALA A 28 29.86 39.84 -2.05
CA ALA A 28 29.81 40.54 -3.36
C ALA A 28 30.42 39.73 -4.53
N GLY A 29 30.63 38.41 -4.37
CA GLY A 29 31.31 37.56 -5.35
C GLY A 29 30.49 36.42 -5.96
N LEU A 30 29.18 36.32 -5.69
CA LEU A 30 28.37 35.15 -6.09
C LEU A 30 27.06 35.51 -6.82
N LEU A 31 27.04 36.62 -7.56
CA LEU A 31 25.89 37.03 -8.40
C LEU A 31 26.27 37.30 -9.87
N ALA A 32 27.38 36.73 -10.33
CA ALA A 32 27.88 36.90 -11.70
C ALA A 32 28.34 35.59 -12.35
N GLN A 33 27.61 34.50 -12.16
CA GLN A 33 27.72 33.28 -12.98
C GLN A 33 26.37 32.56 -13.04
N ASP A 34 25.36 33.16 -13.68
CA ASP A 34 24.20 32.37 -14.13
C ASP A 34 23.42 33.00 -15.30
N ARG A 35 24.16 33.48 -16.31
CA ARG A 35 23.61 33.96 -17.59
C ARG A 35 24.14 33.16 -18.77
N SER A 36 24.14 31.83 -18.66
CA SER A 36 24.41 30.95 -19.81
C SER A 36 23.44 29.77 -19.96
N PHE A 37 22.32 29.78 -19.23
CA PHE A 37 21.31 28.72 -19.31
C PHE A 37 20.26 28.90 -20.43
N ASP A 38 20.35 29.97 -21.24
CA ASP A 38 19.28 30.40 -22.14
C ASP A 38 19.58 30.21 -23.65
N SER A 39 20.32 29.16 -24.02
CA SER A 39 20.55 28.85 -25.45
C SER A 39 20.70 27.36 -25.81
N ARG A 40 20.29 26.44 -24.93
CA ARG A 40 20.37 24.98 -25.17
C ARG A 40 19.04 24.23 -25.05
N VAL A 41 17.91 24.90 -25.29
CA VAL A 41 16.57 24.27 -25.29
C VAL A 41 15.94 24.25 -26.70
N ALA A 42 16.58 24.84 -27.71
CA ALA A 42 16.17 24.68 -29.09
C ALA A 42 17.06 23.62 -29.76
N GLN A 43 16.45 22.50 -30.18
CA GLN A 43 17.04 21.33 -30.82
C GLN A 43 17.57 20.23 -29.88
N ASP A 44 16.65 19.57 -29.17
CA ASP A 44 16.76 18.12 -29.00
C ASP A 44 15.35 17.54 -29.06
N ARG A 45 14.99 16.93 -30.19
CA ARG A 45 13.87 15.98 -30.21
C ARG A 45 14.37 14.77 -29.42
N HIS A 46 14.16 14.76 -28.10
CA HIS A 46 14.36 13.55 -27.30
C HIS A 46 13.50 12.45 -27.93
N GLU A 47 14.15 11.50 -28.60
CA GLU A 47 13.49 10.27 -29.03
C GLU A 47 12.87 9.64 -27.78
N SER A 48 11.54 9.61 -27.74
CA SER A 48 10.82 8.92 -26.67
C SER A 48 11.32 7.48 -26.63
N PRO A 49 11.59 6.90 -25.44
CA PRO A 49 12.05 5.53 -25.32
C PRO A 49 11.17 4.59 -26.15
N ALA A 50 11.78 3.62 -26.85
CA ALA A 50 11.10 2.74 -27.82
C ALA A 50 9.79 2.10 -27.32
N GLY A 51 9.64 1.92 -26.00
CA GLY A 51 8.42 1.40 -25.36
C GLY A 51 7.16 2.27 -25.52
N PHE A 52 7.28 3.59 -25.70
CA PHE A 52 6.13 4.49 -25.87
C PHE A 52 5.69 4.68 -27.33
N ALA A 53 6.45 4.15 -28.29
CA ALA A 53 6.16 4.27 -29.72
C ALA A 53 4.71 3.89 -30.12
N PRO A 54 4.03 2.92 -29.47
CA PRO A 54 2.64 2.59 -29.81
C PRO A 54 1.60 3.69 -29.47
N ILE A 55 1.93 4.70 -28.65
CA ILE A 55 0.98 5.78 -28.29
C ILE A 55 0.62 6.62 -29.52
N THR A 56 1.61 7.03 -30.31
CA THR A 56 1.40 7.87 -31.52
C THR A 56 0.37 7.28 -32.48
N PRO A 57 0.54 6.06 -33.02
CA PRO A 57 -0.43 5.50 -33.96
C PRO A 57 -1.82 5.27 -33.35
N LEU A 58 -1.92 5.03 -32.03
CA LEU A 58 -3.22 4.92 -31.36
C LEU A 58 -3.99 6.25 -31.37
N VAL A 59 -3.31 7.34 -31.03
CA VAL A 59 -3.91 8.68 -30.98
C VAL A 59 -4.21 9.19 -32.39
N GLU A 60 -3.28 9.04 -33.33
CA GLU A 60 -3.49 9.43 -34.73
C GLU A 60 -4.64 8.67 -35.39
N ALA A 61 -4.76 7.36 -35.14
CA ALA A 61 -5.86 6.57 -35.66
C ALA A 61 -7.21 7.02 -35.07
N ALA A 62 -7.25 7.42 -33.79
CA ALA A 62 -8.46 7.96 -33.18
C ALA A 62 -8.84 9.34 -33.74
N ILE A 63 -7.86 10.21 -34.02
CA ILE A 63 -8.08 11.49 -34.71
C ILE A 63 -8.63 11.23 -36.13
N ALA A 64 -8.07 10.28 -36.86
CA ALA A 64 -8.53 9.90 -38.20
C ALA A 64 -9.96 9.33 -38.19
N ARG A 65 -10.38 8.68 -37.09
CA ARG A 65 -11.76 8.21 -36.87
C ARG A 65 -12.70 9.30 -36.33
N HIS A 66 -12.22 10.54 -36.19
CA HIS A 66 -12.98 11.66 -35.63
C HIS A 66 -13.50 11.42 -34.20
N GLU A 67 -12.81 10.56 -33.43
CA GLU A 67 -13.12 10.33 -32.00
C GLU A 67 -12.74 11.53 -31.12
N LEU A 68 -11.83 12.37 -31.61
CA LEU A 68 -11.33 13.61 -31.01
C LEU A 68 -10.61 14.45 -32.09
N PRO A 69 -10.49 15.78 -31.91
CA PRO A 69 -9.70 16.62 -32.83
C PRO A 69 -8.19 16.52 -32.61
N GLY A 70 -7.77 16.25 -31.38
CA GLY A 70 -6.37 16.22 -30.95
C GLY A 70 -6.24 15.95 -29.45
N ALA A 71 -5.02 15.66 -29.01
CA ALA A 71 -4.71 15.38 -27.60
C ALA A 71 -3.30 15.81 -27.20
N VAL A 72 -3.08 16.04 -25.91
CA VAL A 72 -1.77 16.07 -25.27
C VAL A 72 -1.68 14.86 -24.33
N VAL A 73 -0.62 14.08 -24.46
CA VAL A 73 -0.36 12.91 -23.63
C VAL A 73 0.96 13.12 -22.89
N LEU A 74 0.94 12.95 -21.56
CA LEU A 74 2.12 13.00 -20.71
C LEU A 74 2.19 11.74 -19.85
N VAL A 75 3.34 11.07 -19.85
CA VAL A 75 3.64 9.95 -18.95
C VAL A 75 4.85 10.31 -18.11
N GLY A 76 4.75 10.13 -16.80
CA GLY A 76 5.85 10.41 -15.87
C GLY A 76 6.08 9.30 -14.86
N ARG A 77 7.28 9.30 -14.26
CA ARG A 77 7.66 8.41 -13.16
C ARG A 77 8.61 9.14 -12.20
N GLY A 78 8.24 9.21 -10.93
CA GLY A 78 8.95 10.04 -9.96
C GLY A 78 9.04 11.48 -10.47
N ASP A 79 10.25 12.03 -10.54
CA ASP A 79 10.49 13.38 -11.04
C ASP A 79 10.69 13.48 -12.56
N ALA A 80 10.76 12.34 -13.26
CA ALA A 80 11.00 12.29 -14.70
C ALA A 80 9.70 12.34 -15.50
N VAL A 81 9.68 13.15 -16.55
CA VAL A 81 8.71 13.05 -17.65
C VAL A 81 9.30 12.11 -18.69
N LEU A 82 8.66 10.97 -18.90
CA LEU A 82 9.13 9.90 -19.79
C LEU A 82 8.61 10.04 -21.21
N TYR A 83 7.45 10.68 -21.35
CA TYR A 83 6.79 10.93 -22.62
C TYR A 83 5.96 12.20 -22.51
N HIS A 84 6.06 13.08 -23.49
CA HIS A 84 5.21 14.27 -23.62
C HIS A 84 5.06 14.58 -25.10
N ALA A 85 3.81 14.58 -25.59
CA ALA A 85 3.56 14.85 -27.00
C ALA A 85 2.16 15.41 -27.23
N ALA A 86 2.06 16.28 -28.24
CA ALA A 86 0.82 16.84 -28.75
C ALA A 86 0.47 16.24 -30.12
N PHE A 87 -0.82 15.97 -30.34
CA PHE A 87 -1.36 15.32 -31.53
C PHE A 87 -2.54 16.11 -32.10
N GLY A 88 -2.63 16.16 -33.42
CA GLY A 88 -3.80 16.72 -34.12
C GLY A 88 -3.99 18.22 -33.93
N GLN A 89 -5.24 18.63 -33.80
CA GLN A 89 -5.65 20.03 -33.73
C GLN A 89 -6.34 20.32 -32.39
N ARG A 90 -6.06 21.47 -31.76
CA ARG A 90 -6.84 21.93 -30.61
C ARG A 90 -8.22 22.45 -31.03
N ALA A 91 -8.36 22.92 -32.27
CA ALA A 91 -9.61 23.31 -32.89
C ALA A 91 -9.63 22.84 -34.35
N VAL A 92 -10.73 22.23 -34.80
CA VAL A 92 -10.95 21.95 -36.23
C VAL A 92 -11.92 22.96 -36.86
N GLN A 93 -12.64 23.71 -36.04
CA GLN A 93 -13.55 24.78 -36.44
C GLN A 93 -13.42 26.00 -35.52
N PRO A 94 -13.70 27.23 -36.01
CA PRO A 94 -14.06 27.56 -37.40
C PRO A 94 -12.88 27.43 -38.39
N SER A 95 -11.66 27.42 -37.89
CA SER A 95 -10.44 27.15 -38.63
C SER A 95 -9.57 26.14 -37.87
N PRO A 96 -8.81 25.28 -38.57
CA PRO A 96 -7.86 24.39 -37.91
C PRO A 96 -6.79 25.15 -37.13
N GLU A 97 -6.59 24.78 -35.87
CA GLU A 97 -5.54 25.30 -34.99
C GLU A 97 -4.72 24.11 -34.42
N PRO A 98 -3.39 24.07 -34.61
CA PRO A 98 -2.58 22.93 -34.21
C PRO A 98 -2.59 22.73 -32.70
N MET A 99 -2.61 21.48 -32.28
CA MET A 99 -2.41 21.11 -30.87
C MET A 99 -0.95 21.38 -30.49
N THR A 100 -0.73 21.95 -29.31
CA THR A 100 0.61 22.15 -28.72
C THR A 100 0.65 21.59 -27.30
N GLU A 101 1.82 21.20 -26.83
CA GLU A 101 2.03 20.60 -25.49
C GLU A 101 1.53 21.50 -24.34
N ASP A 102 1.60 22.81 -24.54
CA ASP A 102 1.17 23.85 -23.59
C ASP A 102 -0.32 24.24 -23.77
N THR A 103 -1.10 23.46 -24.52
CA THR A 103 -2.55 23.72 -24.70
C THR A 103 -3.27 23.59 -23.36
N ILE A 104 -4.11 24.58 -23.06
CA ILE A 104 -4.93 24.62 -21.85
C ILE A 104 -6.28 23.95 -22.16
N PHE A 105 -6.69 23.00 -21.34
CA PHE A 105 -7.94 22.27 -21.51
C PHE A 105 -8.92 22.61 -20.40
N ASP A 106 -10.22 22.67 -20.73
CA ASP A 106 -11.26 22.44 -19.73
C ASP A 106 -11.15 20.99 -19.25
N VAL A 107 -10.74 20.78 -18.00
CA VAL A 107 -10.49 19.44 -17.48
C VAL A 107 -11.74 18.77 -16.90
N ALA A 108 -12.90 19.43 -16.97
CA ALA A 108 -14.19 18.92 -16.53
C ALA A 108 -14.10 18.30 -15.12
N SER A 109 -14.58 17.07 -14.94
CA SER A 109 -14.61 16.37 -13.66
C SER A 109 -13.25 16.09 -13.01
N LEU A 110 -12.11 16.32 -13.66
CA LEU A 110 -10.83 16.36 -12.93
C LEU A 110 -10.82 17.47 -11.86
N THR A 111 -11.68 18.49 -12.00
CA THR A 111 -11.91 19.53 -10.99
C THR A 111 -12.23 18.92 -9.62
N LYS A 112 -13.03 17.84 -9.61
CA LYS A 112 -13.44 17.13 -8.38
C LYS A 112 -12.24 16.75 -7.54
N VAL A 113 -11.28 16.07 -8.15
CA VAL A 113 -10.14 15.49 -7.45
C VAL A 113 -8.97 16.47 -7.30
N VAL A 114 -8.73 17.32 -8.31
CA VAL A 114 -7.60 18.26 -8.30
C VAL A 114 -7.89 19.44 -7.37
N ALA A 115 -9.07 20.04 -7.46
CA ALA A 115 -9.43 21.20 -6.66
C ALA A 115 -10.20 20.80 -5.40
N THR A 116 -11.39 20.25 -5.55
CA THR A 116 -12.34 20.14 -4.42
C THR A 116 -11.92 19.12 -3.38
N THR A 117 -11.57 17.89 -3.79
CA THR A 117 -11.11 16.86 -2.85
C THR A 117 -9.86 17.32 -2.13
N THR A 118 -8.87 17.88 -2.83
CA THR A 118 -7.64 18.40 -2.22
C THR A 118 -7.95 19.45 -1.14
N SER A 119 -8.80 20.44 -1.46
CA SER A 119 -9.20 21.47 -0.50
C SER A 119 -9.97 20.93 0.70
N VAL A 120 -10.90 19.99 0.48
CA VAL A 120 -11.64 19.33 1.57
C VAL A 120 -10.68 18.54 2.46
N MET A 121 -9.72 17.82 1.88
CA MET A 121 -8.75 17.05 2.65
C MET A 121 -7.77 17.95 3.43
N GLN A 122 -7.40 19.13 2.91
CA GLN A 122 -6.67 20.14 3.69
C GLN A 122 -7.48 20.58 4.92
N LEU A 123 -8.78 20.85 4.76
CA LEU A 123 -9.65 21.21 5.88
C LEU A 123 -9.84 20.06 6.89
N VAL A 124 -9.78 18.80 6.44
CA VAL A 124 -9.77 17.63 7.32
C VAL A 124 -8.47 17.56 8.14
N GLU A 125 -7.32 17.79 7.52
CA GLU A 125 -6.03 17.82 8.23
C GLU A 125 -5.93 18.92 9.27
N LEU A 126 -6.49 20.09 8.95
CA LEU A 126 -6.57 21.23 9.86
C LEU A 126 -7.58 21.01 11.00
N GLY A 127 -8.31 19.89 11.00
CA GLY A 127 -9.30 19.56 12.02
C GLY A 127 -10.60 20.37 11.92
N HIS A 128 -10.83 21.07 10.80
CA HIS A 128 -12.05 21.85 10.57
C HIS A 128 -13.23 20.98 10.11
N ILE A 129 -12.94 19.81 9.52
CA ILE A 129 -13.93 18.85 9.04
C ILE A 129 -13.54 17.45 9.49
N ARG A 130 -14.51 16.63 9.92
CA ARG A 130 -14.34 15.17 10.01
C ARG A 130 -15.10 14.51 8.86
N LEU A 131 -14.55 13.41 8.35
CA LEU A 131 -15.17 12.66 7.24
C LEU A 131 -16.59 12.17 7.56
N ASN A 132 -16.92 11.96 8.83
CA ASN A 132 -18.24 11.49 9.25
C ASN A 132 -19.14 12.63 9.76
N ASP A 133 -18.71 13.90 9.68
CA ASP A 133 -19.58 15.03 9.97
C ASP A 133 -20.74 15.05 8.98
N ARG A 134 -21.92 15.44 9.48
CA ARG A 134 -23.12 15.54 8.66
C ARG A 134 -23.02 16.78 7.78
N VAL A 135 -23.39 16.65 6.51
CA VAL A 135 -23.40 17.79 5.57
C VAL A 135 -24.30 18.91 6.07
N ALA A 136 -25.41 18.57 6.70
CA ALA A 136 -26.35 19.50 7.31
C ALA A 136 -25.74 20.41 8.40
N GLN A 137 -24.59 20.06 8.98
CA GLN A 137 -23.88 20.93 9.94
C GLN A 137 -23.28 22.17 9.25
N PHE A 138 -22.91 22.03 7.97
CA PHE A 138 -22.29 23.10 7.18
C PHE A 138 -23.30 23.75 6.24
N ILE A 139 -24.28 22.99 5.77
CA ILE A 139 -25.36 23.43 4.90
C ILE A 139 -26.69 23.13 5.61
N PRO A 140 -27.11 23.96 6.60
CA PRO A 140 -28.31 23.70 7.41
C PRO A 140 -29.58 23.55 6.59
N GLU A 141 -29.65 24.22 5.44
CA GLU A 141 -30.77 24.06 4.52
C GLU A 141 -30.93 22.62 4.00
N LEU A 142 -29.86 21.81 3.97
CA LEU A 142 -29.89 20.40 3.54
C LEU A 142 -30.51 19.43 4.57
N ALA A 143 -30.91 19.92 5.75
CA ALA A 143 -31.43 19.12 6.86
C ALA A 143 -32.89 18.63 6.67
N LYS A 144 -33.23 18.11 5.48
CA LYS A 144 -34.49 17.40 5.24
C LYS A 144 -34.36 15.94 5.65
N ASP A 145 -35.45 15.30 6.09
CA ASP A 145 -35.44 13.97 6.73
C ASP A 145 -34.61 12.92 5.97
N ASP A 146 -34.74 12.86 4.63
CA ASP A 146 -34.05 11.92 3.75
C ASP A 146 -32.54 12.21 3.54
N LYS A 147 -32.07 13.40 3.93
CA LYS A 147 -30.69 13.88 3.73
C LYS A 147 -29.91 14.11 5.00
N THR A 148 -30.57 14.08 6.17
CA THR A 148 -29.94 14.23 7.49
C THR A 148 -28.77 13.25 7.71
N GLY A 149 -28.84 12.06 7.09
CA GLY A 149 -27.83 11.02 7.15
C GLY A 149 -26.59 11.23 6.25
N ILE A 150 -26.56 12.22 5.37
CA ILE A 150 -25.44 12.42 4.44
C ILE A 150 -24.22 12.96 5.19
N THR A 151 -23.05 12.34 4.97
CA THR A 151 -21.76 12.75 5.55
C THR A 151 -20.81 13.28 4.48
N ILE A 152 -19.74 13.95 4.91
CA ILE A 152 -18.65 14.38 4.02
C ILE A 152 -18.07 13.19 3.24
N ARG A 153 -17.88 12.05 3.91
CA ARG A 153 -17.46 10.79 3.28
C ARG A 153 -18.40 10.41 2.16
N HIS A 154 -19.72 10.41 2.41
CA HIS A 154 -20.70 10.03 1.40
C HIS A 154 -20.64 10.92 0.15
N LEU A 155 -20.40 12.22 0.31
CA LEU A 155 -20.20 13.12 -0.83
C LEU A 155 -18.93 12.73 -1.62
N LEU A 156 -17.80 12.58 -0.91
CA LEU A 156 -16.50 12.25 -1.51
C LEU A 156 -16.48 10.88 -2.20
N THR A 157 -17.25 9.91 -1.71
CA THR A 157 -17.30 8.53 -2.26
C THR A 157 -18.44 8.30 -3.25
N HIS A 158 -19.24 9.33 -3.56
CA HIS A 158 -20.43 9.18 -4.38
C HIS A 158 -21.47 8.18 -3.84
N THR A 159 -21.59 8.11 -2.51
CA THR A 159 -22.57 7.23 -1.83
C THR A 159 -23.57 8.04 -1.01
N SER A 160 -23.87 9.27 -1.40
CA SER A 160 -24.83 10.15 -0.72
C SER A 160 -26.29 9.82 -1.01
N GLY A 161 -26.55 9.12 -2.12
CA GLY A 161 -27.89 8.93 -2.67
C GLY A 161 -28.41 10.11 -3.48
N LEU A 162 -27.71 11.24 -3.53
CA LEU A 162 -28.13 12.40 -4.32
C LEU A 162 -28.16 12.07 -5.81
N ALA A 163 -29.08 12.71 -6.53
CA ALA A 163 -29.20 12.57 -7.98
C ALA A 163 -27.87 12.91 -8.69
N PRO A 164 -27.60 12.34 -9.88
CA PRO A 164 -26.39 12.65 -10.63
C PRO A 164 -26.19 14.14 -10.87
N ASP A 165 -27.27 14.82 -11.31
CA ASP A 165 -27.23 16.20 -11.77
C ASP A 165 -28.51 16.97 -11.39
N LEU A 166 -28.45 18.30 -11.51
CA LEU A 166 -29.63 19.15 -11.44
C LEU A 166 -30.41 19.10 -12.77
N PRO A 167 -31.76 19.07 -12.74
CA PRO A 167 -32.58 19.28 -13.93
C PRO A 167 -32.25 20.63 -14.58
N LEU A 168 -31.97 20.61 -15.90
CA LEU A 168 -31.53 21.79 -16.65
C LEU A 168 -32.66 22.45 -17.46
N GLU A 169 -33.84 21.84 -17.50
CA GLU A 169 -35.02 22.28 -18.25
C GLU A 169 -35.53 23.65 -17.77
N VAL A 170 -35.35 23.94 -16.48
CA VAL A 170 -35.68 25.23 -15.89
C VAL A 170 -34.40 26.02 -15.67
N GLU A 171 -34.34 27.22 -16.25
CA GLU A 171 -33.22 28.14 -16.09
C GLU A 171 -32.97 28.48 -14.61
N PHE A 172 -31.70 28.63 -14.25
CA PHE A 172 -31.27 29.19 -12.97
C PHE A 172 -29.89 29.82 -13.11
N SER A 173 -29.58 30.71 -12.15
CA SER A 173 -28.27 31.34 -12.04
C SER A 173 -27.88 31.47 -10.58
N GLY A 174 -26.59 31.35 -10.31
CA GLY A 174 -25.98 31.50 -9.00
C GLY A 174 -25.86 30.19 -8.23
N ALA A 175 -24.74 30.05 -7.50
CA ALA A 175 -24.45 28.88 -6.68
C ALA A 175 -25.50 28.62 -5.59
N GLY A 176 -26.06 29.67 -4.98
CA GLY A 176 -27.10 29.55 -3.96
C GLY A 176 -28.38 28.88 -4.48
N GLU A 177 -28.81 29.22 -5.69
CA GLU A 177 -29.98 28.59 -6.32
C GLU A 177 -29.71 27.14 -6.70
N ALA A 178 -28.50 26.81 -7.16
CA ALA A 178 -28.09 25.42 -7.42
C ALA A 178 -28.17 24.57 -6.14
N ILE A 179 -27.68 25.08 -5.01
CA ILE A 179 -27.75 24.41 -3.70
C ILE A 179 -29.20 24.26 -3.24
N ARG A 180 -30.01 25.31 -3.39
CA ARG A 180 -31.45 25.25 -3.06
C ARG A 180 -32.16 24.16 -3.87
N ARG A 181 -31.88 24.06 -5.17
CA ARG A 181 -32.44 23.01 -6.05
C ARG A 181 -31.96 21.62 -5.67
N ALA A 182 -30.66 21.45 -5.37
CA ALA A 182 -30.14 20.18 -4.85
C ALA A 182 -30.86 19.75 -3.55
N ASN A 183 -31.20 20.73 -2.71
CA ASN A 183 -31.97 20.49 -1.51
C ASN A 183 -33.43 20.07 -1.79
N ASP A 184 -34.01 20.42 -2.93
CA ASP A 184 -35.39 20.04 -3.28
C ASP A 184 -35.51 18.66 -3.94
N LEU A 185 -34.42 18.12 -4.49
CA LEU A 185 -34.42 16.78 -5.10
C LEU A 185 -34.44 15.67 -4.04
N ALA A 186 -35.30 14.67 -4.18
CA ALA A 186 -35.25 13.49 -3.31
C ALA A 186 -33.94 12.70 -3.53
N VAL A 187 -33.46 12.02 -2.48
CA VAL A 187 -32.40 11.01 -2.66
C VAL A 187 -32.93 9.81 -3.44
N THR A 188 -32.07 9.24 -4.30
CA THR A 188 -32.36 8.05 -5.11
C THR A 188 -32.09 6.74 -4.37
N ALA A 189 -31.36 6.81 -3.25
CA ALA A 189 -31.08 5.71 -2.33
C ALA A 189 -30.69 6.28 -0.95
N PRO A 190 -30.82 5.53 0.15
CA PRO A 190 -30.30 5.96 1.44
C PRO A 190 -28.77 6.18 1.41
N PRO A 191 -28.24 7.13 2.19
CA PRO A 191 -26.81 7.41 2.23
C PRO A 191 -26.00 6.18 2.69
N GLY A 192 -25.01 5.80 1.88
CA GLY A 192 -24.14 4.65 2.11
C GLY A 192 -24.57 3.35 1.41
N GLU A 193 -25.80 3.26 0.88
CA GLU A 193 -26.28 2.00 0.31
C GLU A 193 -25.87 1.78 -1.15
N LYS A 194 -25.73 2.86 -1.94
CA LYS A 194 -25.48 2.77 -3.38
C LYS A 194 -24.48 3.80 -3.86
N PHE A 195 -23.65 3.40 -4.80
CA PHE A 195 -22.82 4.31 -5.59
C PHE A 195 -23.65 4.98 -6.69
N VAL A 196 -23.68 6.31 -6.68
CA VAL A 196 -24.30 7.17 -7.70
C VAL A 196 -23.32 8.29 -8.00
N TYR A 197 -22.68 8.21 -9.17
CA TYR A 197 -21.79 9.27 -9.64
C TYR A 197 -22.60 10.58 -9.78
N SER A 198 -22.24 11.58 -8.98
CA SER A 198 -23.08 12.77 -8.75
C SER A 198 -22.25 14.03 -8.63
N ASP A 199 -22.56 14.99 -9.48
CA ASP A 199 -21.98 16.33 -9.51
C ASP A 199 -22.50 17.19 -8.36
N ILE A 200 -23.74 16.91 -7.92
CA ILE A 200 -24.33 17.51 -6.71
C ILE A 200 -23.43 17.34 -5.50
N ASN A 201 -22.85 16.15 -5.32
CA ASN A 201 -21.95 15.91 -4.20
C ASN A 201 -20.78 16.90 -4.17
N PHE A 202 -20.22 17.20 -5.33
CA PHE A 202 -18.98 17.94 -5.43
C PHE A 202 -19.20 19.45 -5.41
N PHE A 203 -20.28 19.98 -5.99
CA PHE A 203 -20.58 21.39 -5.78
C PHE A 203 -21.01 21.69 -4.33
N LEU A 204 -21.65 20.74 -3.63
CA LEU A 204 -21.90 20.87 -2.19
C LEU A 204 -20.58 20.88 -1.40
N LEU A 205 -19.63 19.99 -1.72
CA LEU A 205 -18.28 20.02 -1.11
C LEU A 205 -17.55 21.34 -1.39
N GLY A 206 -17.67 21.89 -2.60
CA GLY A 206 -17.12 23.21 -2.94
C GLY A 206 -17.73 24.34 -2.11
N ASP A 207 -19.04 24.29 -1.85
CA ASP A 207 -19.70 25.25 -0.97
C ASP A 207 -19.30 25.08 0.51
N ILE A 208 -19.06 23.85 0.96
CA ILE A 208 -18.54 23.58 2.32
C ILE A 208 -17.15 24.19 2.50
N VAL A 209 -16.26 24.05 1.50
CA VAL A 209 -14.95 24.73 1.51
C VAL A 209 -15.14 26.23 1.68
N ARG A 210 -16.07 26.84 0.94
CA ARG A 210 -16.37 28.28 1.04
C ARG A 210 -16.89 28.69 2.41
N ARG A 211 -17.85 27.94 2.98
CA ARG A 211 -18.44 28.26 4.28
C ARG A 211 -17.44 28.16 5.42
N ILE A 212 -16.51 27.20 5.36
CA ILE A 212 -15.52 26.95 6.41
C ILE A 212 -14.35 27.91 6.30
N SER A 213 -13.81 28.11 5.08
CA SER A 213 -12.62 28.95 4.87
C SER A 213 -12.94 30.44 4.74
N GLY A 214 -14.18 30.79 4.38
CA GLY A 214 -14.55 32.14 3.95
C GLY A 214 -14.10 32.48 2.53
N GLU A 215 -13.42 31.57 1.83
CA GLU A 215 -12.86 31.78 0.48
C GLU A 215 -13.64 30.98 -0.55
N ARG A 216 -13.95 31.59 -1.70
CA ARG A 216 -14.53 30.85 -2.83
C ARG A 216 -13.52 29.80 -3.33
N LEU A 217 -14.02 28.68 -3.86
CA LEU A 217 -13.18 27.51 -4.17
C LEU A 217 -11.98 27.84 -5.07
N ASP A 218 -12.19 28.68 -6.09
CA ASP A 218 -11.14 29.14 -7.01
C ASP A 218 -10.03 29.92 -6.29
N THR A 219 -10.38 30.79 -5.35
CA THR A 219 -9.42 31.53 -4.53
C THR A 219 -8.68 30.59 -3.57
N TYR A 220 -9.41 29.70 -2.89
CA TYR A 220 -8.84 28.77 -1.92
C TYR A 220 -7.82 27.84 -2.59
N VAL A 221 -8.23 27.12 -3.64
CA VAL A 221 -7.33 26.15 -4.29
C VAL A 221 -6.13 26.84 -4.94
N LYS A 222 -6.31 28.04 -5.49
CA LYS A 222 -5.19 28.80 -6.05
C LYS A 222 -4.16 29.10 -4.97
N ARG A 223 -4.60 29.64 -3.83
CA ARG A 223 -3.71 30.06 -2.74
C ARG A 223 -3.04 28.89 -2.00
N HIS A 224 -3.78 27.82 -1.75
CA HIS A 224 -3.34 26.73 -0.85
C HIS A 224 -2.83 25.49 -1.59
N VAL A 225 -3.04 25.39 -2.90
CA VAL A 225 -2.63 24.24 -3.71
C VAL A 225 -1.82 24.66 -4.93
N PHE A 226 -2.37 25.50 -5.82
CA PHE A 226 -1.73 25.78 -7.11
C PHE A 226 -0.50 26.68 -7.00
N ASP A 227 -0.59 27.80 -6.29
CA ASP A 227 0.54 28.72 -6.12
C ASP A 227 1.72 28.04 -5.39
N PRO A 228 1.51 27.32 -4.26
CA PRO A 228 2.60 26.59 -3.61
C PRO A 228 3.20 25.48 -4.47
N LEU A 229 2.38 24.83 -5.31
CA LEU A 229 2.86 23.84 -6.26
C LEU A 229 3.46 24.44 -7.53
N GLY A 230 3.41 25.76 -7.74
CA GLY A 230 3.84 26.36 -9.00
C GLY A 230 3.02 25.89 -10.21
N MET A 231 1.74 25.55 -10.00
CA MET A 231 0.79 25.24 -11.07
C MET A 231 0.22 26.55 -11.64
N THR A 232 1.05 27.28 -12.40
CA THR A 232 0.75 28.65 -12.85
C THR A 232 -0.28 28.73 -13.97
N GLU A 233 -0.63 27.59 -14.57
CA GLU A 233 -1.56 27.47 -15.70
C GLU A 233 -2.81 26.65 -15.34
N SER A 234 -3.07 26.49 -14.04
CA SER A 234 -4.27 25.85 -13.49
C SER A 234 -5.17 26.89 -12.85
N MET A 235 -6.37 27.07 -13.39
CA MET A 235 -7.26 28.15 -12.96
C MET A 235 -8.72 27.88 -13.27
N PHE A 236 -9.60 28.50 -12.48
CA PHE A 236 -10.98 28.75 -12.91
C PHE A 236 -11.03 30.08 -13.66
N LEU A 237 -12.04 30.28 -14.51
CA LEU A 237 -12.30 31.55 -15.20
C LEU A 237 -11.05 32.12 -15.90
N PRO A 238 -10.43 31.37 -16.82
CA PRO A 238 -9.17 31.79 -17.44
C PRO A 238 -9.31 33.15 -18.14
N PRO A 239 -8.31 34.05 -17.99
CA PRO A 239 -8.38 35.39 -18.57
C PRO A 239 -8.38 35.35 -20.11
N ALA A 240 -8.99 36.36 -20.73
CA ALA A 240 -9.10 36.45 -22.19
C ALA A 240 -7.76 36.38 -22.93
N ALA A 241 -6.66 36.82 -22.29
CA ALA A 241 -5.31 36.73 -22.84
C ALA A 241 -4.85 35.29 -23.12
N LEU A 242 -5.37 34.30 -22.40
CA LEU A 242 -5.03 32.88 -22.60
C LEU A 242 -5.93 32.20 -23.63
N ARG A 243 -6.97 32.87 -24.13
CA ARG A 243 -8.00 32.26 -25.00
C ARG A 243 -7.41 31.53 -26.21
N ALA A 244 -6.37 32.08 -26.85
CA ALA A 244 -5.71 31.47 -28.00
C ALA A 244 -5.02 30.12 -27.69
N ARG A 245 -4.61 29.89 -26.45
CA ARG A 245 -3.99 28.63 -26.00
C ARG A 245 -5.00 27.61 -25.48
N ILE A 246 -6.26 28.02 -25.28
CA ILE A 246 -7.31 27.14 -24.76
C ILE A 246 -7.95 26.35 -25.89
N ALA A 247 -8.09 25.03 -25.73
CA ALA A 247 -8.85 24.19 -26.65
C ALA A 247 -10.36 24.53 -26.56
N PRO A 248 -11.03 24.97 -27.64
CA PRO A 248 -12.48 25.17 -27.65
C PRO A 248 -13.24 23.84 -27.54
N THR A 249 -14.28 23.77 -26.72
CA THR A 249 -15.17 22.60 -26.60
C THR A 249 -16.25 22.62 -27.70
N GLU A 250 -17.50 22.28 -27.40
CA GLU A 250 -18.58 22.34 -28.39
C GLU A 250 -19.24 23.73 -28.44
N ARG A 251 -20.09 23.94 -29.45
CA ARG A 251 -20.96 25.12 -29.49
C ARG A 251 -21.98 25.04 -28.36
N CYS A 252 -22.23 26.17 -27.70
CA CYS A 252 -23.22 26.24 -26.63
C CYS A 252 -24.62 25.87 -27.19
N ARG A 253 -25.33 24.92 -26.55
CA ARG A 253 -26.66 24.47 -27.01
C ARG A 253 -27.78 25.19 -26.24
N PRO A 254 -29.02 25.24 -26.75
CA PRO A 254 -30.13 25.98 -26.13
C PRO A 254 -30.45 25.64 -24.66
N MET A 255 -30.17 24.41 -24.21
CA MET A 255 -30.38 23.99 -22.80
C MET A 255 -29.13 24.14 -21.91
N SER A 256 -28.04 24.66 -22.47
CA SER A 256 -26.71 24.76 -21.86
C SER A 256 -26.40 26.15 -21.30
N TRP A 257 -27.44 26.94 -21.01
CA TRP A 257 -27.40 28.34 -20.54
C TRP A 257 -26.42 28.60 -19.37
N PRO A 258 -25.78 29.79 -19.27
CA PRO A 258 -25.81 30.92 -20.21
C PRO A 258 -25.11 30.64 -21.54
N CYS A 259 -25.83 30.86 -22.65
CA CYS A 259 -25.34 30.79 -24.03
C CYS A 259 -25.85 32.03 -24.78
N ALA A 260 -25.05 32.67 -25.63
CA ALA A 260 -25.53 33.80 -26.43
C ALA A 260 -26.69 33.36 -27.35
N SER A 261 -27.83 34.08 -27.33
CA SER A 261 -29.06 33.78 -28.08
C SER A 261 -29.00 34.21 -29.55
N THR A 262 -27.89 33.95 -30.24
CA THR A 262 -27.69 34.33 -31.65
C THR A 262 -27.47 33.09 -32.51
N SER A 263 -27.83 33.16 -33.79
CA SER A 263 -27.67 32.08 -34.78
C SER A 263 -26.21 31.63 -34.99
N ASP A 264 -25.24 32.46 -34.57
CA ASP A 264 -23.80 32.18 -34.61
C ASP A 264 -23.24 31.91 -33.20
N VAL A 265 -23.75 30.90 -32.50
CA VAL A 265 -23.23 30.55 -31.18
C VAL A 265 -21.75 30.14 -31.30
N PRO A 266 -20.81 30.88 -30.66
CA PRO A 266 -19.39 30.55 -30.72
C PRO A 266 -19.11 29.26 -29.95
N PHE A 267 -18.01 28.59 -30.29
CA PHE A 267 -17.50 27.51 -29.45
C PHE A 267 -17.19 28.03 -28.05
N LEU A 268 -17.53 27.24 -27.05
CA LEU A 268 -17.13 27.50 -25.67
C LEU A 268 -15.60 27.41 -25.58
N ARG A 269 -14.96 28.52 -25.24
CA ARG A 269 -13.50 28.64 -25.18
C ARG A 269 -13.11 29.60 -24.06
N GLY A 270 -12.39 29.08 -23.07
CA GLY A 270 -12.15 29.79 -21.80
C GLY A 270 -13.40 29.93 -20.93
N VAL A 271 -14.45 29.15 -21.24
CA VAL A 271 -15.70 29.06 -20.48
C VAL A 271 -15.96 27.59 -20.23
N VAL A 272 -16.25 27.22 -18.98
CA VAL A 272 -16.48 25.83 -18.59
C VAL A 272 -17.58 25.20 -19.44
N HIS A 273 -17.40 23.94 -19.84
CA HIS A 273 -18.29 23.14 -20.67
C HIS A 273 -19.52 22.65 -19.92
N ASP A 274 -19.37 22.33 -18.64
CA ASP A 274 -20.47 21.89 -17.80
C ASP A 274 -21.52 23.01 -17.60
N PRO A 275 -22.79 22.78 -17.94
CA PRO A 275 -23.85 23.78 -17.85
C PRO A 275 -24.17 24.17 -16.40
N THR A 276 -24.14 23.23 -15.45
CA THR A 276 -24.40 23.54 -14.04
C THR A 276 -23.31 24.46 -13.50
N ALA A 277 -22.04 24.17 -13.77
CA ALA A 277 -20.91 25.00 -13.38
C ALA A 277 -20.98 26.39 -14.02
N ARG A 278 -21.38 26.50 -15.30
CA ARG A 278 -21.63 27.81 -15.92
C ARG A 278 -22.73 28.61 -15.22
N ARG A 279 -23.84 27.95 -14.85
CA ARG A 279 -24.93 28.58 -14.08
C ARG A 279 -24.51 28.94 -12.66
N MET A 280 -23.44 28.33 -12.14
CA MET A 280 -22.79 28.67 -10.86
C MET A 280 -21.61 29.64 -11.05
N ASP A 281 -21.71 30.56 -12.03
CA ASP A 281 -20.72 31.59 -12.30
C ASP A 281 -19.32 31.06 -12.70
N GLY A 282 -19.27 29.81 -13.19
CA GLY A 282 -18.06 29.15 -13.68
C GLY A 282 -17.15 28.56 -12.61
N VAL A 283 -17.51 28.65 -11.32
CA VAL A 283 -16.74 28.09 -10.20
C VAL A 283 -17.61 27.10 -9.42
N ALA A 284 -17.43 25.81 -9.70
CA ALA A 284 -18.13 24.74 -8.99
C ALA A 284 -17.16 23.62 -8.61
N GLY A 285 -17.53 22.82 -7.61
CA GLY A 285 -16.64 21.76 -7.14
C GLY A 285 -16.59 20.53 -8.06
N HIS A 286 -17.57 20.38 -8.97
CA HIS A 286 -17.62 19.25 -9.88
C HIS A 286 -16.96 19.52 -11.23
N ALA A 287 -16.85 20.78 -11.66
CA ALA A 287 -16.28 21.23 -12.93
C ALA A 287 -15.92 22.73 -12.88
N GLY A 288 -15.09 23.21 -13.82
CA GLY A 288 -14.71 24.63 -13.93
C GLY A 288 -13.21 24.88 -14.01
N LEU A 289 -12.39 23.89 -13.66
CA LEU A 289 -10.95 23.98 -13.74
C LEU A 289 -10.46 23.87 -15.19
N PHE A 290 -9.53 24.75 -15.54
CA PHE A 290 -8.69 24.68 -16.73
C PHE A 290 -7.27 24.36 -16.32
N SER A 291 -6.56 23.52 -17.08
CA SER A 291 -5.17 23.15 -16.76
C SER A 291 -4.41 22.64 -18.00
N THR A 292 -3.09 22.50 -17.85
CA THR A 292 -2.18 21.90 -18.85
C THR A 292 -1.66 20.54 -18.36
N ALA A 293 -1.08 19.75 -19.26
CA ALA A 293 -0.47 18.48 -18.88
C ALA A 293 0.71 18.68 -17.91
N ALA A 294 1.48 19.76 -18.09
CA ALA A 294 2.62 20.11 -17.24
C ALA A 294 2.20 20.41 -15.80
N ASP A 295 1.15 21.21 -15.59
CA ASP A 295 0.66 21.51 -14.25
C ASP A 295 0.06 20.29 -13.56
N LEU A 296 -0.75 19.50 -14.28
CA LEU A 296 -1.28 18.25 -13.74
C LEU A 296 -0.17 17.25 -13.41
N SER A 297 0.95 17.25 -14.15
CA SER A 297 2.13 16.45 -13.81
C SER A 297 2.71 16.86 -12.45
N ARG A 298 2.79 18.16 -12.14
CA ARG A 298 3.22 18.64 -10.82
C ARG A 298 2.26 18.16 -9.73
N PHE A 299 0.95 18.25 -9.96
CA PHE A 299 -0.04 17.73 -9.03
C PHE A 299 0.10 16.22 -8.80
N CYS A 300 0.26 15.43 -9.87
CA CYS A 300 0.48 13.98 -9.79
C CYS A 300 1.74 13.63 -8.97
N ARG A 301 2.85 14.35 -9.21
CA ARG A 301 4.10 14.18 -8.46
C ARG A 301 3.95 14.51 -6.98
N MET A 302 3.21 15.57 -6.65
CA MET A 302 2.89 15.92 -5.26
C MET A 302 2.20 14.76 -4.54
N LEU A 303 1.17 14.16 -5.16
CA LEU A 303 0.45 13.01 -4.57
C LEU A 303 1.37 11.79 -4.44
N LEU A 304 2.10 11.43 -5.49
CA LEU A 304 3.00 10.26 -5.50
C LEU A 304 4.20 10.41 -4.56
N ASN A 305 4.49 11.62 -4.10
CA ASN A 305 5.53 11.92 -3.14
C ASN A 305 4.97 12.26 -1.74
N GLY A 306 3.81 11.68 -1.39
CA GLY A 306 3.23 11.77 -0.06
C GLY A 306 2.72 13.18 0.29
N GLY A 307 2.27 13.92 -0.72
CA GLY A 307 1.66 15.24 -0.54
C GLY A 307 2.64 16.41 -0.59
N ARG A 308 3.88 16.16 -1.06
CA ARG A 308 4.97 17.13 -1.13
C ARG A 308 5.56 17.24 -2.53
N LEU A 309 5.80 18.46 -3.00
CA LEU A 309 6.64 18.70 -4.18
C LEU A 309 7.52 19.93 -3.95
N ASP A 310 8.77 19.86 -4.42
CA ASP A 310 9.78 20.88 -4.18
C ASP A 310 9.88 21.22 -2.68
N ARG A 311 9.53 22.46 -2.29
CA ARG A 311 9.52 22.92 -0.89
C ARG A 311 8.11 22.96 -0.27
N ALA A 312 7.07 22.68 -1.05
CA ALA A 312 5.69 22.80 -0.61
C ALA A 312 5.13 21.46 -0.11
N GLN A 313 4.59 21.47 1.11
CA GLN A 313 3.76 20.39 1.65
C GLN A 313 2.29 20.81 1.51
N ILE A 314 1.54 20.13 0.64
CA ILE A 314 0.14 20.46 0.36
C ILE A 314 -0.81 19.66 1.24
N LEU A 315 -0.49 18.37 1.42
CA LEU A 315 -1.20 17.41 2.26
C LEU A 315 -0.17 16.55 2.99
N SER A 316 -0.41 16.09 4.21
CA SER A 316 0.48 15.11 4.84
C SER A 316 0.44 13.75 4.12
N PRO A 317 1.49 12.91 4.25
CA PRO A 317 1.49 11.56 3.70
C PRO A 317 0.31 10.70 4.18
N ALA A 318 -0.12 10.88 5.44
CA ALA A 318 -1.24 10.13 6.01
C ALA A 318 -2.57 10.47 5.31
N THR A 319 -2.75 11.72 4.93
CA THR A 319 -3.96 12.16 4.23
C THR A 319 -3.97 11.76 2.77
N VAL A 320 -2.83 11.83 2.09
CA VAL A 320 -2.70 11.27 0.75
C VAL A 320 -3.03 9.78 0.79
N GLY A 321 -2.41 9.02 1.69
CA GLY A 321 -2.71 7.60 1.87
C GLY A 321 -4.19 7.35 2.16
N ARG A 322 -4.83 8.17 3.01
CA ARG A 322 -6.25 8.03 3.33
C ARG A 322 -7.17 8.34 2.15
N MET A 323 -6.90 9.41 1.39
CA MET A 323 -7.78 9.84 0.29
C MET A 323 -7.67 8.94 -0.93
N THR A 324 -6.53 8.26 -1.12
CA THR A 324 -6.30 7.35 -2.25
C THR A 324 -6.53 5.87 -1.90
N SER A 325 -7.01 5.57 -0.68
CA SER A 325 -7.38 4.22 -0.24
C SER A 325 -8.89 3.99 -0.31
N PRO A 326 -9.36 2.74 -0.52
CA PRO A 326 -10.78 2.39 -0.50
C PRO A 326 -11.52 3.00 0.69
N SER A 327 -12.60 3.72 0.37
CA SER A 327 -13.40 4.49 1.32
C SER A 327 -14.92 4.30 1.13
N THR A 328 -15.34 3.60 0.09
CA THR A 328 -16.71 3.08 -0.04
C THR A 328 -16.98 1.96 0.98
N PRO A 329 -18.25 1.71 1.35
CA PRO A 329 -18.60 0.62 2.25
C PRO A 329 -18.11 -0.75 1.76
N ALA A 330 -17.74 -1.62 2.70
CA ALA A 330 -17.25 -2.96 2.40
C ALA A 330 -18.28 -3.77 1.60
N GLY A 331 -17.82 -4.48 0.57
CA GLY A 331 -18.68 -5.29 -0.32
C GLY A 331 -19.37 -4.50 -1.43
N MET A 332 -19.21 -3.17 -1.50
CA MET A 332 -19.71 -2.37 -2.62
C MET A 332 -18.87 -2.63 -3.89
N LYS A 333 -19.55 -2.87 -5.02
CA LYS A 333 -18.92 -3.17 -6.31
C LYS A 333 -18.02 -2.02 -6.80
N ASP A 334 -18.53 -0.79 -6.73
CA ASP A 334 -17.78 0.39 -7.15
C ASP A 334 -16.86 0.86 -6.01
N VAL A 335 -15.56 0.63 -6.18
CA VAL A 335 -14.55 0.99 -5.17
C VAL A 335 -14.03 2.40 -5.45
N ARG A 336 -14.23 3.31 -4.49
CA ARG A 336 -13.73 4.68 -4.55
C ARG A 336 -12.85 5.01 -3.35
N GLY A 337 -11.87 5.88 -3.59
CA GLY A 337 -11.21 6.63 -2.53
C GLY A 337 -12.06 7.81 -2.06
N LEU A 338 -11.47 8.72 -1.29
CA LEU A 338 -12.08 10.02 -1.04
C LEU A 338 -11.86 10.87 -2.29
N GLY A 339 -12.91 11.02 -3.10
CA GLY A 339 -12.93 11.68 -4.40
C GLY A 339 -12.36 10.88 -5.56
N TRP A 340 -11.33 10.07 -5.29
CA TRP A 340 -10.64 9.29 -6.31
C TRP A 340 -11.41 8.06 -6.78
N ASP A 341 -11.27 7.74 -8.07
CA ASP A 341 -11.63 6.43 -8.59
C ASP A 341 -10.54 5.42 -8.31
N ILE A 342 -10.90 4.18 -7.96
CA ILE A 342 -9.95 3.09 -7.69
C ILE A 342 -10.30 1.86 -8.54
N ASP A 343 -11.53 1.37 -8.41
CA ASP A 343 -12.04 0.25 -9.20
C ASP A 343 -13.57 0.30 -9.25
N SER A 344 -14.09 1.27 -10.01
CA SER A 344 -15.51 1.42 -10.29
C SER A 344 -15.82 1.14 -11.75
N THR A 345 -17.10 1.15 -12.08
CA THR A 345 -17.62 1.13 -13.45
C THR A 345 -17.07 2.25 -14.35
N TYR A 346 -16.45 3.29 -13.78
CA TYR A 346 -15.82 4.40 -14.50
C TYR A 346 -14.30 4.27 -14.66
N SER A 347 -13.67 3.21 -14.12
CA SER A 347 -12.21 3.06 -14.06
C SER A 347 -11.56 2.54 -15.34
N SER A 348 -12.27 2.46 -16.47
CA SER A 348 -11.71 1.94 -17.73
C SER A 348 -10.52 2.76 -18.26
N ASN A 349 -10.40 4.03 -17.87
CA ASN A 349 -9.25 4.87 -18.20
C ASN A 349 -7.95 4.45 -17.47
N ARG A 350 -8.03 3.57 -16.47
CA ARG A 350 -6.87 2.85 -15.89
C ARG A 350 -6.12 2.05 -16.94
N GLY A 351 -6.83 1.54 -17.95
CA GLY A 351 -6.29 0.52 -18.84
C GLY A 351 -6.13 -0.84 -18.14
N ASP A 352 -5.55 -1.80 -18.85
CA ASP A 352 -5.53 -3.21 -18.43
C ASP A 352 -4.33 -3.55 -17.53
N LEU A 353 -3.29 -2.71 -17.54
CA LEU A 353 -2.00 -3.02 -16.92
C LEU A 353 -1.68 -2.24 -15.65
N PHE A 354 -2.29 -1.07 -15.44
CA PHE A 354 -2.23 -0.44 -14.11
C PHE A 354 -3.08 -1.27 -13.12
N PRO A 355 -2.55 -1.66 -11.95
CA PRO A 355 -3.26 -2.57 -11.04
C PRO A 355 -4.58 -2.02 -10.49
N ALA A 356 -5.64 -2.82 -10.52
CA ALA A 356 -6.92 -2.49 -9.89
C ALA A 356 -6.76 -2.41 -8.36
N GLY A 357 -7.52 -1.55 -7.69
CA GLY A 357 -7.57 -1.54 -6.21
C GLY A 357 -6.41 -0.82 -5.52
N THR A 358 -5.25 -0.68 -6.17
CA THR A 358 -4.05 -0.03 -5.59
C THR A 358 -3.59 1.21 -6.37
N THR A 359 -4.09 1.37 -7.59
CA THR A 359 -3.91 2.59 -8.39
C THR A 359 -5.19 3.40 -8.38
N PHE A 360 -5.09 4.69 -8.68
CA PHE A 360 -6.24 5.57 -8.61
C PHE A 360 -6.17 6.65 -9.69
N GLY A 361 -7.32 7.19 -10.05
CA GLY A 361 -7.40 8.23 -11.05
C GLY A 361 -8.79 8.83 -11.16
N HIS A 362 -8.98 9.58 -12.24
CA HIS A 362 -10.26 10.19 -12.53
C HIS A 362 -10.34 10.58 -14.02
N THR A 363 -11.56 10.73 -14.52
CA THR A 363 -11.85 11.18 -15.90
C THR A 363 -12.52 12.56 -15.92
N GLY A 364 -12.49 13.22 -17.06
CA GLY A 364 -13.27 14.42 -17.37
C GLY A 364 -14.11 14.21 -18.62
N PHE A 365 -15.34 14.75 -18.61
CA PHE A 365 -16.30 14.59 -19.70
C PHE A 365 -15.78 15.12 -21.03
N THR A 366 -14.99 16.21 -21.01
CA THR A 366 -14.44 16.88 -22.19
C THR A 366 -13.41 16.07 -22.95
N GLY A 367 -12.84 15.00 -22.40
CA GLY A 367 -11.72 14.33 -23.07
C GLY A 367 -10.56 13.95 -22.17
N THR A 368 -10.53 14.48 -20.95
CA THR A 368 -9.38 14.43 -20.06
C THR A 368 -9.40 13.22 -19.13
N SER A 369 -8.22 12.79 -18.69
CA SER A 369 -8.05 11.85 -17.60
C SER A 369 -6.66 11.93 -17.02
N LEU A 370 -6.55 11.51 -15.76
CA LEU A 370 -5.28 11.21 -15.14
C LEU A 370 -5.40 9.89 -14.35
N TRP A 371 -4.33 9.11 -14.31
CA TRP A 371 -4.25 7.87 -13.55
C TRP A 371 -2.85 7.72 -12.95
N LEU A 372 -2.75 7.31 -11.69
CA LEU A 372 -1.51 7.26 -10.93
C LEU A 372 -1.33 5.91 -10.24
N ASP A 373 -0.08 5.45 -10.19
CA ASP A 373 0.35 4.27 -9.48
C ASP A 373 1.38 4.63 -8.40
N PRO A 374 0.99 4.62 -7.10
CA PRO A 374 1.89 4.84 -5.98
C PRO A 374 3.09 3.90 -5.93
N ALA A 375 2.90 2.63 -6.31
CA ALA A 375 3.92 1.61 -6.14
C ALA A 375 5.12 1.88 -7.06
N THR A 376 4.86 2.20 -8.32
CA THR A 376 5.90 2.53 -9.30
C THR A 376 6.26 4.02 -9.34
N LYS A 377 5.51 4.86 -8.59
CA LYS A 377 5.50 6.32 -8.68
C LYS A 377 5.24 6.83 -10.10
N SER A 378 4.42 6.12 -10.87
CA SER A 378 4.13 6.49 -12.25
C SER A 378 2.74 7.09 -12.41
N TYR A 379 2.56 7.85 -13.49
CA TYR A 379 1.29 8.46 -13.81
C TYR A 379 1.16 8.70 -15.32
N VAL A 380 -0.07 8.67 -15.80
CA VAL A 380 -0.45 9.03 -17.17
C VAL A 380 -1.49 10.13 -17.13
N ILE A 381 -1.28 11.15 -17.95
CA ILE A 381 -2.20 12.26 -18.20
C ILE A 381 -2.55 12.22 -19.67
N PHE A 382 -3.84 12.21 -19.97
CA PHE A 382 -4.38 12.28 -21.32
C PHE A 382 -5.35 13.44 -21.36
N LEU A 383 -5.01 14.52 -22.07
CA LEU A 383 -5.87 15.68 -22.23
C LEU A 383 -6.33 15.77 -23.68
N SER A 384 -7.63 15.84 -23.88
CA SER A 384 -8.22 16.05 -25.21
C SER A 384 -9.47 16.90 -25.09
N ASN A 385 -10.04 17.26 -26.22
CA ASN A 385 -11.34 17.91 -26.29
C ASN A 385 -12.30 17.13 -27.20
N ARG A 386 -12.66 15.92 -26.76
CA ARG A 386 -13.51 14.97 -27.50
C ARG A 386 -14.91 15.50 -27.84
N VAL A 387 -15.37 16.54 -27.15
CA VAL A 387 -16.64 17.18 -27.46
C VAL A 387 -16.54 18.20 -28.59
N HIS A 388 -15.34 18.62 -29.00
CA HIS A 388 -15.20 19.52 -30.14
C HIS A 388 -15.23 18.75 -31.48
N PRO A 389 -15.96 19.23 -32.50
CA PRO A 389 -16.78 20.46 -32.51
C PRO A 389 -18.25 20.26 -32.09
N ASP A 390 -18.78 19.05 -32.14
CA ASP A 390 -20.23 18.80 -32.15
C ASP A 390 -20.74 17.86 -31.04
N GLY A 391 -19.89 17.55 -30.06
CA GLY A 391 -20.19 16.74 -28.88
C GLY A 391 -20.15 15.22 -29.11
N LYS A 392 -19.85 14.74 -30.32
CA LYS A 392 -19.99 13.33 -30.68
C LYS A 392 -18.76 12.44 -30.46
N GLY A 393 -17.59 13.01 -30.22
CA GLY A 393 -16.38 12.21 -30.01
C GLY A 393 -16.48 11.33 -28.76
N ASP A 394 -15.73 10.23 -28.77
CA ASP A 394 -15.60 9.28 -27.67
C ASP A 394 -14.16 8.77 -27.58
N VAL A 395 -13.54 9.00 -26.43
CA VAL A 395 -12.15 8.63 -26.15
C VAL A 395 -12.04 7.60 -25.02
N THR A 396 -13.15 7.00 -24.60
CA THR A 396 -13.19 6.08 -23.46
C THR A 396 -12.22 4.92 -23.65
N ALA A 397 -12.32 4.23 -24.78
CA ALA A 397 -11.40 3.14 -25.12
C ALA A 397 -9.97 3.63 -25.37
N LEU A 398 -9.80 4.82 -25.98
CA LEU A 398 -8.48 5.38 -26.27
C LEU A 398 -7.68 5.67 -24.99
N ARG A 399 -8.31 6.29 -23.98
CA ARG A 399 -7.65 6.58 -22.68
C ARG A 399 -7.12 5.31 -22.04
N GLY A 400 -7.92 4.24 -22.00
CA GLY A 400 -7.51 2.95 -21.46
C GLY A 400 -6.38 2.30 -22.26
N LYS A 401 -6.41 2.37 -23.60
CA LYS A 401 -5.32 1.88 -24.45
C LYS A 401 -4.02 2.66 -24.24
N VAL A 402 -4.08 3.98 -24.16
CA VAL A 402 -2.91 4.83 -23.87
C VAL A 402 -2.34 4.51 -22.48
N ALA A 403 -3.19 4.39 -21.46
CA ALA A 403 -2.76 4.02 -20.11
C ALA A 403 -2.13 2.62 -20.07
N THR A 404 -2.67 1.66 -20.83
CA THR A 404 -2.10 0.31 -21.00
C THR A 404 -0.70 0.36 -21.60
N VAL A 405 -0.51 1.11 -22.68
CA VAL A 405 0.81 1.27 -23.31
C VAL A 405 1.78 1.97 -22.36
N ALA A 406 1.34 3.01 -21.66
CA ALA A 406 2.16 3.70 -20.67
C ALA A 406 2.65 2.75 -19.56
N ALA A 407 1.75 1.97 -18.96
CA ALA A 407 2.09 0.98 -17.94
C ALA A 407 3.06 -0.10 -18.46
N ALA A 408 2.83 -0.62 -19.68
CA ALA A 408 3.72 -1.60 -20.30
C ALA A 408 5.14 -1.04 -20.53
N ALA A 409 5.23 0.19 -21.05
CA ALA A 409 6.49 0.85 -21.34
C ALA A 409 7.29 1.13 -20.06
N ILE A 410 6.61 1.58 -18.99
CA ILE A 410 7.22 1.80 -17.68
C ILE A 410 7.73 0.49 -17.07
N GLY A 411 6.98 -0.61 -17.22
CA GLY A 411 7.40 -1.96 -16.78
C GLY A 411 8.56 -2.55 -17.59
N SER A 412 8.79 -2.10 -18.82
CA SER A 412 9.90 -2.57 -19.69
C SER A 412 11.24 -1.86 -19.45
N GLN A 413 11.22 -0.65 -18.89
CA GLN A 413 12.41 0.17 -18.59
C GLN A 413 13.12 -0.25 -17.29
N THR A 414 12.59 -1.20 -16.54
CA THR A 414 13.24 -1.77 -15.36
C THR A 414 14.14 -2.95 -15.77
N GLY A 415 15.37 -2.64 -16.18
CA GLY A 415 16.46 -3.61 -16.24
C GLY A 415 16.86 -4.04 -14.83
N GLY A 416 16.15 -5.04 -14.30
CA GLY A 416 16.38 -5.67 -12.99
C GLY A 416 15.12 -6.45 -12.59
N PRO A 417 15.22 -7.73 -12.16
CA PRO A 417 14.04 -8.55 -11.95
C PRO A 417 13.43 -8.24 -10.59
N GLU A 418 12.51 -7.28 -10.52
CA GLU A 418 11.65 -7.12 -9.35
C GLU A 418 10.20 -7.47 -9.70
N ARG A 419 9.85 -8.67 -9.24
CA ARG A 419 8.51 -9.24 -9.13
C ARG A 419 7.72 -8.54 -8.01
N ALA A 420 6.39 -8.60 -8.14
CA ALA A 420 5.33 -8.14 -7.22
C ALA A 420 5.02 -6.64 -7.34
N SER A 421 3.79 -6.19 -7.60
CA SER A 421 2.52 -6.70 -7.07
C SER A 421 1.37 -6.60 -8.10
N GLN A 422 0.88 -7.75 -8.52
CA GLN A 422 -0.50 -7.91 -8.98
C GLN A 422 -1.11 -9.00 -8.11
N ARG A 423 -2.29 -8.77 -7.52
CA ARG A 423 -3.52 -9.50 -7.90
C ARG A 423 -4.67 -9.21 -6.95
N SER A 424 -5.85 -9.07 -7.59
CA SER A 424 -7.18 -9.12 -6.99
C SER A 424 -7.38 -10.40 -6.19
N THR A 425 -8.39 -10.46 -5.32
CA THR A 425 -9.25 -11.65 -5.31
C THR A 425 -10.73 -11.23 -5.24
N ALA A 426 -11.42 -11.16 -6.37
CA ALA A 426 -12.24 -12.26 -6.88
C ALA A 426 -11.44 -13.48 -7.41
N HIS A 427 -10.50 -13.99 -6.62
CA HIS A 427 -9.91 -15.31 -6.81
C HIS A 427 -10.58 -16.23 -5.81
N PRO A 428 -10.87 -17.47 -6.22
CA PRO A 428 -11.40 -18.46 -5.31
C PRO A 428 -10.44 -18.62 -4.12
N PRO A 429 -10.97 -18.77 -2.90
CA PRO A 429 -10.14 -18.91 -1.71
C PRO A 429 -9.12 -20.06 -1.84
N THR A 430 -8.01 -19.95 -1.11
CA THR A 430 -6.97 -20.98 -1.11
C THR A 430 -7.53 -22.30 -0.55
N LEU A 431 -7.22 -23.40 -1.24
CA LEU A 431 -7.38 -24.75 -0.71
C LEU A 431 -6.00 -25.26 -0.31
N THR A 432 -5.83 -25.57 0.97
CA THR A 432 -4.58 -26.13 1.53
C THR A 432 -4.38 -27.58 1.08
N GLY A 433 -3.20 -28.15 1.33
CA GLY A 433 -2.92 -29.54 1.00
C GLY A 433 -3.91 -30.53 1.61
N ILE A 434 -4.45 -30.26 2.82
CA ILE A 434 -5.49 -31.10 3.43
C ILE A 434 -6.83 -30.96 2.70
N ASP A 435 -7.22 -29.76 2.29
CA ASP A 435 -8.45 -29.55 1.52
C ASP A 435 -8.38 -30.28 0.16
N VAL A 436 -7.21 -30.25 -0.48
CA VAL A 436 -6.97 -30.97 -1.74
C VAL A 436 -7.01 -32.48 -1.51
N LEU A 437 -6.33 -32.99 -0.48
CA LEU A 437 -6.32 -34.42 -0.17
C LEU A 437 -7.72 -34.95 0.17
N GLU A 438 -8.50 -34.18 0.93
CA GLU A 438 -9.89 -34.50 1.24
C GLU A 438 -10.76 -34.53 -0.03
N SER A 439 -10.59 -33.55 -0.92
CA SER A 439 -11.32 -33.51 -2.20
C SER A 439 -11.03 -34.70 -3.13
N GLU A 440 -9.87 -35.34 -2.96
CA GLU A 440 -9.48 -36.56 -3.66
C GLU A 440 -9.98 -37.84 -2.96
N GLY A 441 -10.76 -37.71 -1.87
CA GLY A 441 -11.21 -38.83 -1.06
C GLY A 441 -10.05 -39.58 -0.41
N PHE A 442 -8.96 -38.87 -0.06
CA PHE A 442 -7.75 -39.43 0.54
C PHE A 442 -7.07 -40.53 -0.30
N ALA A 443 -7.30 -40.57 -1.62
CA ALA A 443 -6.84 -41.63 -2.51
C ALA A 443 -5.33 -41.93 -2.40
N ARG A 444 -4.51 -40.90 -2.13
CA ARG A 444 -3.05 -41.02 -1.97
C ARG A 444 -2.61 -41.83 -0.74
N LEU A 445 -3.49 -42.01 0.24
CA LEU A 445 -3.24 -42.72 1.50
C LEU A 445 -3.99 -44.06 1.61
N ARG A 446 -4.70 -44.47 0.56
CA ARG A 446 -5.52 -45.68 0.58
C ARG A 446 -4.71 -46.93 0.94
N GLY A 447 -5.21 -47.69 1.90
CA GLY A 447 -4.61 -48.93 2.43
C GLY A 447 -3.40 -48.70 3.33
N LYS A 448 -3.00 -47.44 3.60
CA LYS A 448 -1.79 -47.14 4.37
C LYS A 448 -2.06 -46.97 5.86
N ARG A 449 -1.10 -47.41 6.67
CA ARG A 449 -0.95 -47.09 8.09
C ARG A 449 -0.17 -45.80 8.22
N VAL A 450 -0.82 -44.75 8.71
CA VAL A 450 -0.34 -43.38 8.64
C VAL A 450 0.04 -42.86 10.03
N GLY A 451 1.23 -42.28 10.13
CA GLY A 451 1.59 -41.35 11.21
C GLY A 451 1.30 -39.91 10.78
N LEU A 452 0.94 -39.02 11.70
CA LEU A 452 0.68 -37.61 11.38
C LEU A 452 1.55 -36.67 12.23
N LEU A 453 2.46 -35.95 11.59
CA LEU A 453 3.15 -34.79 12.18
C LEU A 453 2.27 -33.55 12.01
N THR A 454 1.67 -33.08 13.10
CA THR A 454 0.73 -31.95 13.09
C THR A 454 0.74 -31.21 14.43
N ASN A 455 0.00 -30.09 14.49
CA ASN A 455 -0.41 -29.42 15.71
C ASN A 455 -1.82 -28.82 15.51
N GLN A 456 -2.21 -27.84 16.35
CA GLN A 456 -3.51 -27.15 16.29
C GLN A 456 -3.77 -26.41 14.98
N THR A 457 -2.74 -26.11 14.19
CA THR A 457 -2.86 -25.44 12.89
C THR A 457 -3.23 -26.38 11.75
N GLY A 458 -3.02 -27.70 11.95
CA GLY A 458 -3.39 -28.74 10.99
C GLY A 458 -4.91 -28.90 10.93
N ARG A 459 -5.54 -28.03 10.13
CA ARG A 459 -7.00 -27.96 9.93
C ARG A 459 -7.33 -27.69 8.48
N SER A 460 -8.46 -28.22 8.02
CA SER A 460 -9.07 -27.83 6.75
C SER A 460 -9.64 -26.43 6.80
N ARG A 461 -10.00 -25.90 5.63
CA ARG A 461 -10.73 -24.63 5.47
C ARG A 461 -12.03 -24.60 6.29
N GLY A 462 -12.71 -25.74 6.44
CA GLY A 462 -13.90 -25.88 7.27
C GLY A 462 -13.63 -25.85 8.78
N GLY A 463 -12.35 -25.76 9.19
CA GLY A 463 -11.93 -25.76 10.58
C GLY A 463 -11.86 -27.14 11.23
N VAL A 464 -11.99 -28.23 10.47
CA VAL A 464 -11.87 -29.60 10.99
C VAL A 464 -10.40 -29.96 11.09
N SER A 465 -9.96 -30.57 12.20
CA SER A 465 -8.57 -30.99 12.36
C SER A 465 -8.19 -32.10 11.39
N THR A 466 -6.97 -32.07 10.87
CA THR A 466 -6.40 -33.14 10.05
C THR A 466 -6.36 -34.48 10.78
N ILE A 467 -6.23 -34.46 12.12
CA ILE A 467 -6.37 -35.67 12.96
C ILE A 467 -7.74 -36.32 12.73
N ASP A 468 -8.80 -35.51 12.85
CA ASP A 468 -10.18 -35.97 12.72
C ASP A 468 -10.50 -36.44 11.29
N LEU A 469 -10.02 -35.70 10.29
CA LEU A 469 -10.23 -36.03 8.88
C LEU A 469 -9.58 -37.37 8.52
N LEU A 470 -8.33 -37.59 8.94
CA LEU A 470 -7.64 -38.86 8.67
C LEU A 470 -8.18 -40.02 9.51
N ALA A 471 -8.63 -39.78 10.75
CA ALA A 471 -9.27 -40.80 11.57
C ALA A 471 -10.64 -41.24 11.02
N ALA A 472 -11.36 -40.34 10.34
CA ALA A 472 -12.65 -40.62 9.71
C ALA A 472 -12.55 -41.13 8.26
N ALA A 473 -11.37 -41.00 7.62
CA ALA A 473 -11.17 -41.37 6.24
C ALA A 473 -11.33 -42.88 6.03
N LYS A 474 -12.17 -43.26 5.07
CA LYS A 474 -12.33 -44.67 4.68
C LYS A 474 -11.03 -45.16 4.03
N ASP A 475 -10.66 -46.40 4.33
CA ASP A 475 -9.45 -47.06 3.83
C ASP A 475 -8.11 -46.37 4.19
N VAL A 476 -8.09 -45.50 5.20
CA VAL A 476 -6.85 -44.95 5.79
C VAL A 476 -6.81 -45.36 7.27
N THR A 477 -5.66 -45.85 7.75
CA THR A 477 -5.51 -46.23 9.17
C THR A 477 -4.56 -45.25 9.85
N LEU A 478 -5.08 -44.29 10.63
CA LEU A 478 -4.26 -43.39 11.44
C LEU A 478 -3.77 -44.13 12.71
N VAL A 479 -2.45 -44.19 12.92
CA VAL A 479 -1.83 -45.06 13.94
C VAL A 479 -1.14 -44.27 15.06
N ALA A 480 -0.51 -43.14 14.74
CA ALA A 480 0.24 -42.34 15.71
C ALA A 480 0.28 -40.86 15.32
N LEU A 481 0.37 -40.00 16.32
CA LEU A 481 0.55 -38.56 16.16
C LEU A 481 1.96 -38.17 16.60
N PHE A 482 2.53 -37.21 15.89
CA PHE A 482 3.81 -36.58 16.23
C PHE A 482 3.54 -35.09 16.40
N SER A 483 3.99 -34.50 17.50
CA SER A 483 3.86 -33.07 17.75
C SER A 483 5.22 -32.37 17.75
N PRO A 484 5.37 -31.21 17.09
CA PRO A 484 6.59 -30.42 17.13
C PRO A 484 6.67 -29.61 18.45
N GLU A 485 7.50 -28.56 18.44
CA GLU A 485 7.52 -27.51 19.47
C GLU A 485 6.10 -26.96 19.76
N HIS A 486 5.81 -26.69 21.03
CA HIS A 486 4.49 -26.31 21.60
C HIS A 486 3.42 -27.43 21.66
N GLY A 487 3.75 -28.64 21.22
CA GLY A 487 2.87 -29.80 21.34
C GLY A 487 1.67 -29.79 20.39
N ILE A 488 0.78 -30.78 20.54
CA ILE A 488 -0.32 -31.03 19.59
C ILE A 488 -1.42 -29.94 19.61
N ARG A 489 -1.55 -29.19 20.72
CA ARG A 489 -2.56 -28.14 20.91
C ARG A 489 -1.99 -26.72 20.91
N GLY A 490 -0.67 -26.55 21.00
CA GLY A 490 -0.01 -25.24 20.89
C GLY A 490 -0.34 -24.23 21.98
N GLN A 491 -0.71 -24.67 23.18
CA GLN A 491 -1.15 -23.79 24.27
C GLN A 491 -0.03 -23.34 25.20
N LEU A 492 1.11 -24.05 25.21
CA LEU A 492 2.18 -23.84 26.18
C LEU A 492 3.47 -23.36 25.49
N ASP A 493 4.15 -22.41 26.11
CA ASP A 493 5.50 -21.94 25.70
C ASP A 493 6.58 -22.74 26.45
N GLU A 494 6.39 -24.07 26.54
CA GLU A 494 7.22 -25.01 27.32
C GLU A 494 7.33 -26.39 26.64
N ASN A 495 8.21 -27.25 27.16
CA ASN A 495 8.34 -28.64 26.72
C ASN A 495 7.08 -29.46 27.04
N VAL A 496 6.43 -30.03 26.04
CA VAL A 496 5.27 -30.90 26.21
C VAL A 496 5.69 -32.37 26.08
N SER A 497 5.31 -33.20 27.06
CA SER A 497 5.62 -34.64 27.08
C SER A 497 4.70 -35.45 26.16
N SER A 498 5.10 -36.69 25.84
CA SER A 498 4.26 -37.62 25.07
C SER A 498 2.99 -37.98 25.85
N SER A 499 1.87 -38.14 25.14
CA SER A 499 0.54 -38.34 25.74
C SER A 499 -0.37 -39.18 24.82
N ARG A 500 -1.69 -39.12 25.03
CA ARG A 500 -2.69 -39.71 24.13
C ARG A 500 -3.68 -38.64 23.69
N ASP A 501 -4.15 -38.74 22.45
CA ASP A 501 -5.20 -37.87 21.95
C ASP A 501 -6.54 -38.26 22.58
N GLU A 502 -7.23 -37.27 23.15
CA GLU A 502 -8.45 -37.48 23.94
C GLU A 502 -9.59 -38.11 23.13
N LYS A 503 -9.69 -37.78 21.84
CA LYS A 503 -10.81 -38.19 20.99
C LYS A 503 -10.56 -39.50 20.28
N THR A 504 -9.35 -39.72 19.78
CA THR A 504 -8.96 -40.91 19.00
C THR A 504 -8.29 -41.98 19.85
N GLY A 505 -7.80 -41.64 21.05
CA GLY A 505 -7.03 -42.53 21.91
C GLY A 505 -5.61 -42.83 21.41
N LEU A 506 -5.20 -42.25 20.26
CA LEU A 506 -3.91 -42.53 19.62
C LEU A 506 -2.73 -41.98 20.43
N PRO A 507 -1.55 -42.63 20.39
CA PRO A 507 -0.35 -42.11 21.02
C PRO A 507 0.11 -40.81 20.36
N ILE A 508 0.53 -39.85 21.18
CA ILE A 508 1.15 -38.59 20.76
C ILE A 508 2.62 -38.62 21.17
N HIS A 509 3.51 -38.62 20.18
CA HIS A 509 4.96 -38.57 20.36
C HIS A 509 5.45 -37.14 20.22
N SER A 510 5.99 -36.58 21.30
CA SER A 510 6.61 -35.25 21.27
C SER A 510 7.97 -35.33 20.56
N LEU A 511 8.15 -34.51 19.52
CA LEU A 511 9.39 -34.35 18.76
C LEU A 511 10.14 -33.06 19.15
N TYR A 512 10.17 -32.74 20.45
CA TYR A 512 10.82 -31.57 21.00
C TYR A 512 11.58 -31.91 22.30
N GLY A 513 12.44 -31.00 22.77
CA GLY A 513 13.32 -31.27 23.93
C GLY A 513 14.41 -32.29 23.60
N ASP A 514 14.50 -33.35 24.41
CA ASP A 514 15.52 -34.41 24.28
C ASP A 514 15.31 -35.32 23.06
N THR A 515 14.08 -35.38 22.54
CA THR A 515 13.73 -36.23 21.40
C THR A 515 13.21 -35.38 20.26
N ARG A 516 14.10 -34.89 19.38
CA ARG A 516 13.72 -34.09 18.19
C ARG A 516 13.56 -34.91 16.92
N ARG A 517 13.95 -36.18 16.96
CA ARG A 517 13.91 -37.13 15.85
C ARG A 517 13.05 -38.32 16.26
N PRO A 518 12.12 -38.80 15.41
CA PRO A 518 11.32 -39.96 15.75
C PRO A 518 12.23 -41.21 15.87
N THR A 519 12.01 -42.01 16.90
CA THR A 519 12.79 -43.23 17.10
C THR A 519 12.25 -44.37 16.23
N GLY A 520 13.05 -45.41 16.01
CA GLY A 520 12.61 -46.60 15.26
C GLY A 520 11.35 -47.25 15.84
N ALA A 521 11.18 -47.21 17.16
CA ALA A 521 9.98 -47.73 17.83
C ALA A 521 8.74 -46.89 17.52
N MET A 522 8.86 -45.57 17.46
CA MET A 522 7.75 -44.67 17.10
C MET A 522 7.31 -44.84 15.64
N LEU A 523 8.24 -45.23 14.76
CA LEU A 523 8.00 -45.41 13.33
C LEU A 523 7.55 -46.83 12.96
N ALA A 524 7.54 -47.75 13.92
CA ALA A 524 7.30 -49.17 13.66
C ALA A 524 5.88 -49.41 13.10
N GLY A 525 5.81 -50.06 11.93
CA GLY A 525 4.54 -50.42 11.29
C GLY A 525 3.79 -49.26 10.65
N LEU A 526 4.46 -48.14 10.36
CA LEU A 526 3.91 -47.07 9.52
C LEU A 526 4.32 -47.28 8.05
N ASP A 527 3.38 -47.06 7.12
CA ASP A 527 3.63 -47.07 5.68
C ASP A 527 3.89 -45.66 5.13
N ALA A 528 3.31 -44.64 5.79
CA ALA A 528 3.52 -43.25 5.45
C ALA A 528 3.45 -42.34 6.69
N ILE A 529 4.12 -41.19 6.60
CA ILE A 529 3.94 -40.07 7.54
C ILE A 529 3.41 -38.87 6.77
N VAL A 530 2.28 -38.34 7.23
CA VAL A 530 1.69 -37.09 6.74
C VAL A 530 2.26 -35.94 7.56
N VAL A 531 2.63 -34.84 6.90
CA VAL A 531 3.07 -33.60 7.56
C VAL A 531 2.05 -32.50 7.24
N ASP A 532 1.47 -31.91 8.28
CA ASP A 532 0.51 -30.81 8.15
C ASP A 532 0.72 -29.77 9.26
N LEU A 533 1.53 -28.73 8.96
CA LEU A 533 1.92 -27.70 9.90
C LEU A 533 1.92 -26.33 9.21
N GLN A 534 1.29 -25.33 9.83
CA GLN A 534 1.43 -23.95 9.41
C GLN A 534 2.73 -23.37 9.98
N ASP A 535 3.68 -23.04 9.11
CA ASP A 535 4.90 -22.32 9.46
C ASP A 535 4.71 -20.79 9.35
N VAL A 536 5.79 -20.00 9.55
CA VAL A 536 5.74 -18.52 9.53
C VAL A 536 6.69 -17.84 8.53
N GLY A 537 7.36 -18.62 7.68
CA GLY A 537 8.26 -18.15 6.63
C GLY A 537 9.66 -17.75 7.09
N VAL A 538 10.08 -18.23 8.26
CA VAL A 538 11.32 -17.83 8.93
C VAL A 538 12.18 -19.03 9.29
N ARG A 539 13.48 -18.98 8.97
CA ARG A 539 14.46 -20.07 9.14
C ARG A 539 14.45 -20.72 10.51
N PHE A 540 14.37 -19.91 11.57
CA PHE A 540 14.46 -20.36 12.95
C PHE A 540 13.10 -20.77 13.56
N TYR A 541 12.03 -20.76 12.77
CA TYR A 541 10.77 -21.38 13.16
C TYR A 541 10.85 -22.90 12.93
N THR A 542 10.97 -23.67 14.01
CA THR A 542 11.58 -25.01 13.99
C THR A 542 10.72 -26.13 13.37
N TYR A 543 9.50 -25.83 12.93
CA TYR A 543 8.58 -26.80 12.32
C TYR A 543 9.15 -27.42 11.05
N VAL A 544 9.83 -26.62 10.22
CA VAL A 544 10.44 -27.09 8.97
C VAL A 544 11.64 -28.00 9.25
N THR A 545 12.40 -27.77 10.33
CA THR A 545 13.47 -28.67 10.76
C THR A 545 12.91 -29.97 11.34
N SER A 546 11.81 -29.90 12.08
CA SER A 546 11.10 -31.08 12.59
C SER A 546 10.63 -31.97 11.43
N MET A 547 10.06 -31.38 10.39
CA MET A 547 9.73 -32.08 9.14
C MET A 547 10.97 -32.73 8.51
N ALA A 548 12.07 -32.00 8.36
CA ALA A 548 13.30 -32.52 7.76
C ALA A 548 13.85 -33.74 8.52
N TYR A 549 13.85 -33.68 9.85
CA TYR A 549 14.28 -34.79 10.71
C TYR A 549 13.37 -36.02 10.59
N VAL A 550 12.05 -35.81 10.48
CA VAL A 550 11.10 -36.89 10.19
C VAL A 550 11.37 -37.50 8.81
N MET A 551 11.63 -36.67 7.80
CA MET A 551 11.97 -37.15 6.45
C MET A 551 13.23 -38.01 6.45
N GLU A 552 14.30 -37.59 7.14
CA GLU A 552 15.54 -38.35 7.26
C GLU A 552 15.32 -39.72 7.92
N GLU A 553 14.55 -39.78 9.01
CA GLU A 553 14.29 -41.04 9.71
C GLU A 553 13.32 -41.97 8.99
N ALA A 554 12.37 -41.40 8.24
CA ALA A 554 11.45 -42.15 7.39
C ALA A 554 12.16 -42.76 6.18
N ALA A 555 13.04 -41.98 5.52
CA ALA A 555 13.81 -42.44 4.36
C ALA A 555 14.67 -43.66 4.69
N LYS A 556 15.35 -43.67 5.85
CA LYS A 556 16.12 -44.83 6.35
C LYS A 556 15.31 -46.12 6.46
N ARG A 557 13.98 -46.02 6.57
CA ARG A 557 13.05 -47.13 6.77
C ARG A 557 12.09 -47.35 5.60
N ARG A 558 12.26 -46.60 4.50
CA ARG A 558 11.38 -46.63 3.32
C ARG A 558 9.91 -46.34 3.66
N ILE A 559 9.69 -45.46 4.63
CA ILE A 559 8.36 -44.95 4.96
C ILE A 559 8.11 -43.72 4.08
N ALA A 560 6.98 -43.69 3.39
CA ALA A 560 6.65 -42.58 2.51
C ALA A 560 6.38 -41.28 3.30
N ILE A 561 6.73 -40.13 2.73
CA ILE A 561 6.40 -38.82 3.29
C ILE A 561 5.36 -38.14 2.41
N VAL A 562 4.28 -37.66 3.03
CA VAL A 562 3.24 -36.89 2.36
C VAL A 562 3.12 -35.53 3.03
N VAL A 563 3.60 -34.46 2.38
CA VAL A 563 3.48 -33.10 2.90
C VAL A 563 2.22 -32.45 2.37
N LEU A 564 1.33 -32.04 3.27
CA LEU A 564 0.16 -31.23 2.95
C LEU A 564 0.60 -29.78 2.96
N ASP A 565 0.73 -29.19 1.76
CA ASP A 565 1.34 -27.88 1.66
C ASP A 565 0.42 -26.78 2.21
N ARG A 566 1.04 -25.73 2.76
CA ARG A 566 0.36 -24.58 3.37
C ARG A 566 0.97 -23.25 2.93
N PRO A 567 0.20 -22.15 2.96
CA PRO A 567 0.70 -20.84 2.58
C PRO A 567 1.90 -20.45 3.44
N ASN A 568 2.93 -19.87 2.83
CA ASN A 568 3.89 -19.08 3.59
C ASN A 568 3.18 -17.76 3.99
N PRO A 569 2.97 -17.47 5.28
CA PRO A 569 2.08 -16.40 5.68
C PRO A 569 2.61 -15.00 5.38
N ILE A 570 3.92 -14.86 5.26
CA ILE A 570 4.61 -13.63 4.85
C ILE A 570 4.99 -13.67 3.37
N GLY A 571 4.27 -14.44 2.55
CA GLY A 571 4.48 -14.55 1.12
C GLY A 571 5.69 -15.40 0.71
N GLY A 572 5.73 -15.75 -0.58
CA GLY A 572 6.77 -16.55 -1.21
C GLY A 572 7.70 -15.79 -2.16
N LEU A 573 7.55 -14.47 -2.32
CA LEU A 573 8.36 -13.68 -3.26
C LEU A 573 9.68 -13.22 -2.64
N ASP A 574 9.62 -12.62 -1.46
CA ASP A 574 10.77 -12.03 -0.82
C ASP A 574 11.74 -13.08 -0.25
N VAL A 575 13.01 -12.71 -0.29
CA VAL A 575 14.12 -13.38 0.40
C VAL A 575 14.86 -12.26 1.10
N ASP A 576 15.16 -12.45 2.38
CA ASP A 576 15.81 -11.41 3.17
C ASP A 576 16.68 -12.03 4.25
N GLY A 577 17.88 -11.47 4.40
CA GLY A 577 18.77 -11.71 5.52
C GLY A 577 19.91 -12.70 5.26
N PRO A 578 20.90 -12.72 6.15
CA PRO A 578 22.08 -13.55 6.00
C PRO A 578 21.77 -15.04 6.21
N GLY A 579 22.63 -15.89 5.66
CA GLY A 579 22.69 -17.32 5.99
C GLY A 579 23.18 -17.57 7.42
N LEU A 580 23.47 -18.84 7.73
CA LEU A 580 24.14 -19.24 8.99
C LEU A 580 25.59 -19.62 8.73
N ASP A 581 26.43 -19.40 9.74
CA ASP A 581 27.76 -20.02 9.80
C ASP A 581 27.60 -21.55 9.87
N ALA A 582 28.56 -22.30 9.34
CA ALA A 582 28.48 -23.76 9.26
C ALA A 582 28.36 -24.43 10.65
N ASP A 583 28.99 -23.85 11.68
CA ASP A 583 28.91 -24.31 13.08
C ASP A 583 27.59 -23.93 13.78
N ALA A 584 26.79 -23.05 13.17
CA ALA A 584 25.47 -22.65 13.67
C ALA A 584 24.31 -23.44 13.04
N ILE A 585 24.59 -24.30 12.05
CA ILE A 585 23.57 -25.18 11.44
C ILE A 585 23.08 -26.18 12.49
N GLY A 586 21.76 -26.25 12.68
CA GLY A 586 21.15 -27.06 13.72
C GLY A 586 19.63 -26.99 13.72
N PHE A 587 19.02 -27.11 14.90
CA PHE A 587 17.56 -27.21 15.02
C PHE A 587 16.83 -25.92 14.60
N THR A 588 17.42 -24.75 14.90
CA THR A 588 16.94 -23.41 14.50
C THR A 588 17.41 -22.98 13.11
N GLY A 589 18.00 -23.90 12.34
CA GLY A 589 18.47 -23.62 10.98
C GLY A 589 19.07 -24.84 10.32
N TYR A 590 18.24 -25.60 9.61
CA TYR A 590 18.61 -26.89 9.00
C TYR A 590 19.62 -26.78 7.84
N LEU A 591 19.61 -25.63 7.16
CA LEU A 591 20.51 -25.25 6.07
C LEU A 591 20.96 -23.80 6.27
N PRO A 592 22.05 -23.34 5.61
CA PRO A 592 22.49 -21.95 5.63
C PRO A 592 21.57 -21.05 4.77
N MET A 593 20.27 -21.12 5.02
CA MET A 593 19.23 -20.37 4.31
C MET A 593 19.18 -18.93 4.83
N PRO A 594 18.74 -17.96 4.02
CA PRO A 594 18.33 -16.64 4.50
C PRO A 594 17.28 -16.73 5.60
N ILE A 595 17.17 -15.69 6.43
CA ILE A 595 16.19 -15.65 7.53
C ILE A 595 14.77 -15.75 6.99
N ARG A 596 14.39 -14.87 6.05
CA ARG A 596 13.15 -14.98 5.28
C ARG A 596 13.47 -15.76 4.01
N HIS A 597 13.06 -17.02 3.95
CA HIS A 597 13.43 -17.93 2.86
C HIS A 597 12.48 -17.86 1.65
N GLY A 598 11.23 -17.45 1.88
CA GLY A 598 10.19 -17.26 0.86
C GLY A 598 9.78 -18.56 0.15
N LEU A 599 9.63 -19.65 0.90
CA LEU A 599 9.20 -20.96 0.41
C LEU A 599 8.04 -21.47 1.25
N THR A 600 7.14 -22.27 0.66
CA THR A 600 6.15 -23.04 1.43
C THR A 600 6.81 -24.24 2.12
N ILE A 601 6.12 -24.86 3.07
CA ILE A 601 6.62 -26.09 3.73
C ILE A 601 6.82 -27.25 2.74
N GLY A 602 5.96 -27.37 1.72
CA GLY A 602 6.09 -28.35 0.65
C GLY A 602 7.28 -28.09 -0.27
N GLU A 603 7.54 -26.82 -0.63
CA GLU A 603 8.74 -26.44 -1.40
C GLU A 603 10.02 -26.69 -0.59
N LEU A 604 10.01 -26.41 0.72
CA LEU A 604 11.11 -26.74 1.62
C LEU A 604 11.36 -28.24 1.71
N ALA A 605 10.30 -29.07 1.77
CA ALA A 605 10.45 -30.52 1.76
C ALA A 605 11.17 -30.99 0.48
N ARG A 606 10.78 -30.47 -0.70
CA ARG A 606 11.46 -30.79 -1.96
C ARG A 606 12.92 -30.36 -1.95
N LEU A 607 13.18 -29.14 -1.48
CA LEU A 607 14.53 -28.58 -1.37
C LEU A 607 15.40 -29.41 -0.43
N PHE A 608 14.91 -29.75 0.75
CA PHE A 608 15.65 -30.57 1.71
C PHE A 608 15.92 -31.96 1.14
N ASN A 609 14.94 -32.59 0.48
CA ASN A 609 15.13 -33.91 -0.11
C ASN A 609 16.22 -33.90 -1.20
N GLY A 610 16.28 -32.85 -2.02
CA GLY A 610 17.28 -32.67 -3.06
C GLY A 610 18.65 -32.25 -2.54
N GLU A 611 18.74 -31.11 -1.86
CA GLU A 611 20.01 -30.50 -1.43
C GLU A 611 20.72 -31.29 -0.33
N LYS A 612 19.99 -32.03 0.51
CA LYS A 612 20.59 -32.96 1.50
C LYS A 612 20.63 -34.41 1.02
N THR A 613 20.11 -34.68 -0.18
CA THR A 613 20.04 -36.05 -0.74
C THR A 613 19.42 -37.04 0.27
N ILE A 614 18.32 -36.63 0.90
CA ILE A 614 17.67 -37.42 1.97
C ILE A 614 17.21 -38.78 1.43
N GLY A 615 16.75 -38.81 0.17
CA GLY A 615 16.25 -40.03 -0.46
C GLY A 615 14.88 -40.46 0.07
N ALA A 616 14.08 -39.51 0.59
CA ALA A 616 12.72 -39.79 1.01
C ALA A 616 11.81 -40.02 -0.21
N ASP A 617 10.92 -41.01 -0.12
CA ASP A 617 9.77 -41.15 -1.02
C ASP A 617 8.76 -40.04 -0.69
N LEU A 618 8.99 -38.86 -1.28
CA LEU A 618 8.29 -37.62 -0.97
C LEU A 618 7.17 -37.36 -1.98
N THR A 619 5.95 -37.24 -1.47
CA THR A 619 4.80 -36.64 -2.17
C THR A 619 4.45 -35.31 -1.53
N VAL A 620 4.32 -34.25 -2.32
CA VAL A 620 3.74 -32.98 -1.88
C VAL A 620 2.33 -32.86 -2.44
N VAL A 621 1.35 -32.65 -1.58
CA VAL A 621 -0.01 -32.28 -1.96
C VAL A 621 -0.05 -30.75 -2.03
N GLY A 622 0.16 -30.22 -3.24
CA GLY A 622 0.18 -28.78 -3.49
C GLY A 622 -1.19 -28.14 -3.27
N MET A 623 -1.16 -26.88 -2.82
CA MET A 623 -2.34 -26.03 -2.66
C MET A 623 -2.99 -25.70 -4.00
N LYS A 624 -4.25 -25.26 -3.95
CA LYS A 624 -4.90 -24.58 -5.08
C LYS A 624 -5.18 -23.12 -4.72
N ASN A 625 -5.08 -22.26 -5.72
CA ASN A 625 -5.39 -20.83 -5.68
C ASN A 625 -4.46 -19.95 -4.84
N TRP A 626 -3.51 -20.51 -4.08
CA TRP A 626 -2.45 -19.72 -3.46
C TRP A 626 -1.44 -19.27 -4.50
N GLN A 627 -0.94 -18.06 -4.33
CA GLN A 627 0.09 -17.47 -5.17
C GLN A 627 1.20 -16.90 -4.29
N ARG A 628 2.43 -16.87 -4.82
CA ARG A 628 3.60 -16.42 -4.04
C ARG A 628 3.46 -15.00 -3.47
N GLY A 629 2.67 -14.14 -4.11
CA GLY A 629 2.44 -12.78 -3.64
C GLY A 629 1.42 -12.68 -2.51
N ASP A 630 0.66 -13.74 -2.26
CA ASP A 630 -0.42 -13.73 -1.29
C ASP A 630 0.15 -13.79 0.13
N TRP A 631 -0.19 -12.79 0.94
CA TRP A 631 -0.12 -12.85 2.39
C TRP A 631 -1.19 -13.79 2.93
N PHE A 632 -1.00 -14.30 4.15
CA PHE A 632 -1.96 -15.24 4.74
C PHE A 632 -3.39 -14.72 4.77
N ASP A 633 -3.59 -13.45 5.10
CA ASP A 633 -4.92 -12.84 5.20
C ASP A 633 -5.62 -12.65 3.84
N GLN A 634 -4.88 -12.78 2.73
CA GLN A 634 -5.42 -12.76 1.36
C GLN A 634 -5.87 -14.15 0.89
N THR A 635 -5.50 -15.21 1.62
CA THR A 635 -5.85 -16.61 1.26
C THR A 635 -7.31 -16.96 1.57
N GLY A 636 -7.96 -16.18 2.44
CA GLY A 636 -9.28 -16.46 2.98
C GLY A 636 -9.32 -17.65 3.95
N LEU A 637 -8.17 -18.05 4.52
CA LEU A 637 -8.07 -19.04 5.59
C LEU A 637 -8.13 -18.36 6.97
N PRO A 638 -8.72 -19.01 7.99
CA PRO A 638 -8.70 -18.49 9.35
C PRO A 638 -7.29 -18.59 9.96
N TRP A 639 -6.82 -17.51 10.58
CA TRP A 639 -5.56 -17.53 11.32
C TRP A 639 -5.72 -18.34 12.61
N THR A 640 -4.93 -19.41 12.74
CA THR A 640 -4.76 -20.15 13.99
C THR A 640 -3.33 -19.94 14.43
N ASN A 641 -3.12 -19.38 15.62
CA ASN A 641 -1.80 -19.07 16.16
C ASN A 641 -0.87 -20.30 16.04
N PRO A 642 0.20 -20.21 15.22
CA PRO A 642 1.14 -21.32 15.08
C PRO A 642 1.86 -21.66 16.39
N SER A 643 2.14 -20.64 17.21
CA SER A 643 2.62 -20.78 18.59
C SER A 643 1.93 -19.76 19.52
N PRO A 644 2.02 -19.91 20.86
CA PRO A 644 1.34 -19.01 21.81
C PRO A 644 1.66 -17.52 21.62
N ASN A 645 2.86 -17.22 21.13
CA ASN A 645 3.35 -15.86 20.92
C ASN A 645 3.24 -15.40 19.44
N MET A 646 2.86 -16.27 18.50
CA MET A 646 2.61 -15.89 17.11
C MET A 646 1.13 -15.61 16.91
N ARG A 647 0.69 -14.45 17.40
CA ARG A 647 -0.74 -14.16 17.63
C ARG A 647 -1.49 -13.55 16.46
N ASN A 648 -0.77 -12.90 15.54
CA ASN A 648 -1.39 -12.18 14.44
C ASN A 648 -0.38 -11.96 13.29
N MET A 649 -0.89 -11.39 12.19
CA MET A 649 -0.10 -11.10 10.99
C MET A 649 0.92 -9.98 11.17
N VAL A 650 0.70 -9.04 12.08
CA VAL A 650 1.68 -7.98 12.38
C VAL A 650 2.92 -8.60 13.03
N ALA A 651 2.72 -9.43 14.07
CA ALA A 651 3.78 -10.21 14.69
C ALA A 651 4.51 -11.09 13.66
N ALA A 652 3.79 -11.79 12.79
CA ALA A 652 4.40 -12.61 11.73
C ALA A 652 5.25 -11.77 10.76
N SER A 653 4.80 -10.57 10.40
CA SER A 653 5.54 -9.66 9.50
C SER A 653 6.83 -9.11 10.12
N LEU A 654 6.85 -8.87 11.45
CA LEU A 654 8.00 -8.35 12.19
C LEU A 654 8.97 -9.44 12.65
N TYR A 655 8.48 -10.67 12.85
CA TYR A 655 9.22 -11.80 13.41
C TYR A 655 10.56 -12.11 12.71
N PRO A 656 10.72 -12.00 11.37
CA PRO A 656 12.03 -12.23 10.74
C PRO A 656 13.14 -11.34 11.34
N GLY A 657 12.83 -10.09 11.70
CA GLY A 657 13.79 -9.17 12.32
C GLY A 657 13.85 -9.28 13.83
N ILE A 658 12.68 -9.30 14.48
CA ILE A 658 12.60 -9.24 15.94
C ILE A 658 12.96 -10.58 16.57
N GLY A 659 12.54 -11.69 15.95
CA GLY A 659 12.97 -13.03 16.35
C GLY A 659 14.48 -13.24 16.18
N ALA A 660 15.10 -12.63 15.16
CA ALA A 660 16.54 -12.77 14.93
C ALA A 660 17.40 -12.23 16.10
N ILE A 661 16.86 -11.27 16.87
CA ILE A 661 17.54 -10.65 18.00
C ILE A 661 16.97 -11.09 19.36
N GLU A 662 16.04 -12.06 19.41
CA GLU A 662 15.34 -12.46 20.64
C GLU A 662 16.25 -13.15 21.68
N GLY A 663 17.38 -13.72 21.23
CA GLY A 663 18.39 -14.34 22.08
C GLY A 663 19.08 -13.36 23.04
N THR A 664 19.20 -12.10 22.64
CA THR A 664 19.89 -11.02 23.39
C THR A 664 19.24 -10.68 24.72
N ASN A 665 19.88 -9.92 25.61
CA ASN A 665 19.35 -9.60 26.94
C ASN A 665 18.19 -8.56 27.00
N MET A 666 17.32 -8.53 25.98
CA MET A 666 16.08 -7.73 25.96
C MET A 666 14.83 -8.62 25.84
N SER A 667 13.68 -8.04 26.21
CA SER A 667 12.38 -8.60 25.91
C SER A 667 11.97 -8.23 24.49
N VAL A 668 11.36 -9.17 23.78
CA VAL A 668 10.69 -8.98 22.49
C VAL A 668 9.16 -8.99 22.63
N GLY A 669 8.67 -8.68 23.84
CA GLY A 669 7.24 -8.59 24.12
C GLY A 669 6.55 -9.92 24.45
N ARG A 670 7.28 -11.04 24.53
CA ARG A 670 6.72 -12.26 25.13
C ARG A 670 6.28 -11.98 26.57
N GLY A 671 5.11 -12.49 26.94
CA GLY A 671 4.47 -12.19 28.22
C GLY A 671 3.64 -10.90 28.24
N THR A 672 3.36 -10.30 27.08
CA THR A 672 2.41 -9.19 26.92
C THR A 672 1.29 -9.58 25.94
N ASP A 673 0.41 -8.63 25.62
CA ASP A 673 -0.67 -8.84 24.64
C ASP A 673 -0.18 -8.88 23.19
N THR A 674 0.95 -8.22 22.89
CA THR A 674 1.48 -7.98 21.53
C THR A 674 2.95 -8.43 21.37
N PRO A 675 3.24 -9.74 21.55
CA PRO A 675 4.58 -10.27 21.35
C PRO A 675 5.11 -9.98 19.94
N PHE A 676 6.41 -9.68 19.85
CA PHE A 676 7.16 -9.28 18.66
C PHE A 676 6.80 -7.91 18.07
N GLU A 677 5.79 -7.21 18.60
CA GLU A 677 5.39 -5.87 18.16
C GLU A 677 6.05 -4.76 19.00
N HIS A 678 6.75 -5.13 20.07
CA HIS A 678 7.63 -4.23 20.81
C HIS A 678 8.89 -4.94 21.31
N ILE A 679 9.93 -4.15 21.57
CA ILE A 679 11.15 -4.59 22.24
C ILE A 679 11.46 -3.67 23.41
N GLY A 680 12.12 -4.18 24.45
CA GLY A 680 12.49 -3.37 25.60
C GLY A 680 13.29 -4.08 26.67
N ALA A 681 13.92 -3.30 27.54
CA ALA A 681 14.65 -3.75 28.71
C ALA A 681 14.72 -2.61 29.76
N PRO A 682 14.98 -2.90 31.04
CA PRO A 682 15.05 -1.87 32.08
C PRO A 682 16.10 -0.79 31.84
N TRP A 683 17.11 -1.08 31.01
CA TRP A 683 18.25 -0.21 30.75
C TRP A 683 18.16 0.61 29.46
N ILE A 684 17.10 0.43 28.67
CA ILE A 684 16.93 1.15 27.40
C ILE A 684 16.37 2.55 27.65
N ASP A 685 16.92 3.54 26.95
CA ASP A 685 16.26 4.84 26.82
C ASP A 685 15.27 4.77 25.63
N ALA A 686 13.98 4.64 25.97
CA ALA A 686 12.91 4.48 24.99
C ALA A 686 12.83 5.65 23.98
N VAL A 687 13.03 6.88 24.46
CA VAL A 687 12.87 8.08 23.63
C VAL A 687 14.07 8.22 22.70
N ALA A 688 15.29 8.03 23.22
CA ALA A 688 16.50 8.07 22.40
C ALA A 688 16.50 6.96 21.33
N LEU A 689 16.09 5.74 21.69
CA LEU A 689 15.99 4.63 20.75
C LEU A 689 14.94 4.89 19.66
N ALA A 690 13.74 5.36 20.02
CA ALA A 690 12.71 5.70 19.05
C ALA A 690 13.17 6.83 18.10
N ALA A 691 13.82 7.86 18.63
CA ALA A 691 14.35 8.97 17.82
C ALA A 691 15.43 8.48 16.84
N ALA A 692 16.38 7.67 17.31
CA ALA A 692 17.44 7.11 16.47
C ALA A 692 16.87 6.24 15.34
N LEU A 693 15.90 5.38 15.64
CA LEU A 693 15.27 4.51 14.63
C LEU A 693 14.40 5.28 13.65
N ASN A 694 13.61 6.26 14.09
CA ASN A 694 12.80 7.06 13.19
C ASN A 694 13.65 7.97 12.28
N ALA A 695 14.83 8.42 12.74
CA ALA A 695 15.77 9.17 11.92
C ALA A 695 16.34 8.36 10.74
N ARG A 696 16.23 7.02 10.76
CA ARG A 696 16.61 6.15 9.64
C ARG A 696 15.58 6.12 8.53
N GLU A 697 14.38 6.65 8.76
CA GLU A 697 13.29 6.73 7.77
C GLU A 697 12.94 5.39 7.11
N LEU A 698 13.00 4.30 7.87
CA LEU A 698 12.76 2.94 7.34
C LEU A 698 11.36 2.85 6.68
N PRO A 699 11.27 2.29 5.45
CA PRO A 699 9.98 2.09 4.79
C PRO A 699 9.06 1.13 5.56
N GLY A 700 7.77 1.44 5.58
CA GLY A 700 6.74 0.53 6.08
C GLY A 700 6.67 0.39 7.61
N ILE A 701 7.44 1.16 8.37
CA ILE A 701 7.46 1.07 9.84
C ILE A 701 7.68 2.42 10.55
N ARG A 702 7.12 2.57 11.74
CA ARG A 702 7.40 3.66 12.68
C ARG A 702 7.61 3.11 14.10
N PHE A 703 8.42 3.81 14.88
CA PHE A 703 8.79 3.41 16.23
C PHE A 703 8.28 4.43 17.26
N TYR A 704 7.67 3.95 18.33
CA TYR A 704 7.15 4.80 19.40
C TYR A 704 7.75 4.37 20.74
N PRO A 705 8.20 5.31 21.59
CA PRO A 705 8.69 4.95 22.91
C PRO A 705 7.55 4.31 23.72
N VAL A 706 7.85 3.20 24.39
CA VAL A 706 6.89 2.46 25.20
C VAL A 706 7.54 1.99 26.50
N THR A 707 6.71 1.83 27.53
CA THR A 707 7.07 1.08 28.74
C THR A 707 6.06 -0.06 28.91
N PHE A 708 6.55 -1.26 29.18
CA PHE A 708 5.74 -2.45 29.39
C PHE A 708 6.40 -3.37 30.41
N THR A 709 5.62 -4.24 31.04
CA THR A 709 6.12 -5.21 32.01
C THR A 709 5.73 -6.61 31.55
N PRO A 710 6.69 -7.46 31.13
CA PRO A 710 6.39 -8.85 30.79
C PRO A 710 5.83 -9.62 31.99
N ALA A 711 4.95 -10.59 31.74
CA ALA A 711 4.48 -11.52 32.75
C ALA A 711 5.64 -12.30 33.41
N ALA A 712 5.48 -12.71 34.67
CA ALA A 712 6.55 -13.28 35.50
C ALA A 712 7.26 -14.51 34.89
N GLY A 713 6.57 -15.33 34.10
CA GLY A 713 7.15 -16.51 33.44
C GLY A 713 7.88 -16.22 32.12
N SER A 714 7.96 -14.95 31.69
CA SER A 714 8.64 -14.54 30.47
C SER A 714 10.00 -13.90 30.77
N LYS A 715 10.82 -13.73 29.73
CA LYS A 715 12.10 -13.02 29.83
C LYS A 715 11.89 -11.60 30.37
N LEU A 716 12.64 -11.24 31.42
CA LEU A 716 12.47 -9.99 32.17
C LEU A 716 11.09 -9.85 32.85
N GLY A 717 10.45 -10.98 33.18
CA GLY A 717 9.16 -11.04 33.86
C GLY A 717 9.12 -10.23 35.15
N GLY A 718 8.09 -9.41 35.31
CA GLY A 718 7.89 -8.54 36.47
C GLY A 718 8.76 -7.28 36.50
N GLN A 719 9.69 -7.10 35.54
CA GLN A 719 10.52 -5.91 35.45
C GLN A 719 9.94 -4.92 34.43
N ALA A 720 9.87 -3.64 34.80
CA ALA A 720 9.49 -2.58 33.87
C ALA A 720 10.57 -2.47 32.77
N CYS A 721 10.16 -2.69 31.53
CA CYS A 721 10.98 -2.61 30.34
C CYS A 721 10.63 -1.33 29.58
N HIS A 722 11.65 -0.57 29.23
CA HIS A 722 11.55 0.60 28.36
C HIS A 722 12.03 0.22 26.97
N GLY A 723 11.43 0.77 25.92
CA GLY A 723 11.88 0.50 24.55
C GLY A 723 10.95 1.06 23.50
N VAL A 724 10.72 0.31 22.42
CA VAL A 724 9.93 0.78 21.28
C VAL A 724 8.80 -0.17 20.91
N PHE A 725 7.62 0.39 20.65
CA PHE A 725 6.52 -0.25 19.96
C PHE A 725 6.62 0.05 18.46
N MET A 726 6.38 -0.96 17.63
CA MET A 726 6.54 -0.91 16.18
C MET A 726 5.18 -0.88 15.51
N ILE A 727 4.90 0.20 14.78
CA ILE A 727 3.70 0.31 13.93
C ILE A 727 4.11 0.00 12.50
N VAL A 728 3.60 -1.10 11.95
CA VAL A 728 3.73 -1.42 10.52
C VAL A 728 2.77 -0.50 9.75
N THR A 729 3.31 0.43 8.97
CA THR A 729 2.54 1.40 8.19
C THR A 729 2.29 0.94 6.76
N ASP A 730 3.14 0.05 6.24
CA ASP A 730 3.02 -0.58 4.93
C ASP A 730 3.82 -1.89 4.95
N ARG A 731 3.12 -3.02 4.96
CA ARG A 731 3.74 -4.35 5.07
C ARG A 731 4.47 -4.79 3.80
N ASP A 732 4.08 -4.28 2.63
CA ASP A 732 4.68 -4.66 1.35
C ASP A 732 6.03 -3.94 1.15
N ARG A 733 6.23 -2.81 1.83
CA ARG A 733 7.51 -2.09 1.87
C ARG A 733 8.39 -2.44 3.07
N LEU A 734 7.85 -3.18 4.04
CA LEU A 734 8.56 -3.57 5.25
C LEU A 734 9.73 -4.50 4.91
N ARG A 735 10.92 -4.15 5.39
CA ARG A 735 12.11 -5.02 5.37
C ARG A 735 12.41 -5.48 6.79
N PRO A 736 11.80 -6.58 7.27
CA PRO A 736 11.83 -6.91 8.69
C PRO A 736 13.23 -7.28 9.18
N VAL A 737 14.04 -7.98 8.37
CA VAL A 737 15.42 -8.30 8.78
C VAL A 737 16.25 -7.02 8.92
N ARG A 738 16.06 -6.06 8.01
CA ARG A 738 16.64 -4.73 8.12
C ARG A 738 16.22 -4.00 9.40
N VAL A 739 14.93 -4.08 9.77
CA VAL A 739 14.45 -3.52 11.04
C VAL A 739 15.19 -4.13 12.24
N GLY A 740 15.33 -5.46 12.30
CA GLY A 740 16.10 -6.13 13.35
C GLY A 740 17.56 -5.67 13.41
N LEU A 741 18.19 -5.46 12.23
CA LEU A 741 19.56 -4.97 12.12
C LEU A 741 19.72 -3.54 12.65
N GLU A 742 18.79 -2.66 12.29
CA GLU A 742 18.78 -1.26 12.72
C GLU A 742 18.56 -1.15 14.23
N ILE A 743 17.65 -1.96 14.80
CA ILE A 743 17.44 -2.06 16.25
C ILE A 743 18.72 -2.55 16.95
N ALA A 744 19.32 -3.64 16.48
CA ALA A 744 20.56 -4.16 17.06
C ALA A 744 21.70 -3.14 17.02
N THR A 745 21.81 -2.39 15.92
CA THR A 745 22.83 -1.36 15.75
C THR A 745 22.58 -0.15 16.65
N ALA A 746 21.35 0.34 16.71
CA ALA A 746 20.98 1.46 17.58
C ALA A 746 21.21 1.10 19.06
N LEU A 747 20.83 -0.11 19.49
CA LEU A 747 21.08 -0.58 20.85
C LEU A 747 22.57 -0.74 21.15
N SER A 748 23.34 -1.29 20.21
CA SER A 748 24.80 -1.41 20.35
C SER A 748 25.48 -0.05 20.44
N TRP A 749 24.99 0.96 19.70
CA TRP A 749 25.53 2.32 19.74
C TRP A 749 25.15 3.07 21.02
N LEU A 750 23.87 3.04 21.41
CA LEU A 750 23.37 3.77 22.59
C LEU A 750 23.80 3.14 23.91
N HIS A 751 23.96 1.82 23.96
CA HIS A 751 24.16 1.08 25.22
C HIS A 751 25.41 0.20 25.24
N GLY A 752 26.21 0.17 24.17
CA GLY A 752 27.50 -0.50 24.13
C GLY A 752 27.46 -1.96 24.57
N GLN A 753 28.34 -2.32 25.52
CA GLN A 753 28.49 -3.69 26.05
C GLN A 753 27.32 -4.14 26.95
N GLN A 754 26.41 -3.23 27.31
CA GLN A 754 25.20 -3.59 28.07
C GLN A 754 24.24 -4.40 27.20
N PHE A 755 24.18 -4.11 25.90
CA PHE A 755 23.45 -4.93 24.94
C PHE A 755 24.29 -6.17 24.56
N LYS A 756 23.81 -7.36 24.91
CA LYS A 756 24.47 -8.64 24.62
C LYS A 756 24.16 -9.11 23.19
N LEU A 757 24.70 -8.39 22.22
CA LEU A 757 24.49 -8.65 20.79
C LEU A 757 24.95 -10.06 20.37
N GLU A 758 26.02 -10.55 20.98
CA GLU A 758 26.64 -11.84 20.63
C GLU A 758 25.67 -13.02 20.81
N ASP A 759 24.71 -12.90 21.73
CA ASP A 759 23.67 -13.90 21.98
C ASP A 759 22.66 -14.02 20.82
N ALA A 760 22.68 -13.08 19.85
CA ALA A 760 21.90 -13.17 18.62
C ALA A 760 22.50 -14.11 17.57
N ALA A 761 23.74 -14.58 17.72
CA ALA A 761 24.47 -15.30 16.67
C ALA A 761 23.74 -16.56 16.17
N ALA A 762 23.07 -17.28 17.06
CA ALA A 762 22.36 -18.51 16.71
C ALA A 762 21.15 -18.27 15.77
N LEU A 763 20.56 -17.08 15.79
CA LEU A 763 19.31 -16.77 15.09
C LEU A 763 19.49 -15.73 14.00
N PHE A 764 20.31 -14.69 14.25
CA PHE A 764 20.50 -13.61 13.30
C PHE A 764 21.41 -14.03 12.15
N GLY A 765 22.61 -14.54 12.43
CA GLY A 765 23.54 -14.89 11.35
C GLY A 765 25.01 -14.82 11.76
N PRO A 766 25.91 -14.60 10.78
CA PRO A 766 27.34 -14.83 10.95
C PRO A 766 27.96 -13.99 12.07
N LYS A 767 28.89 -14.57 12.82
CA LYS A 767 29.66 -13.85 13.86
C LYS A 767 30.36 -12.60 13.29
N ALA A 768 30.82 -12.68 12.05
CA ALA A 768 31.43 -11.56 11.33
C ALA A 768 30.47 -10.38 11.11
N MET A 769 29.17 -10.64 10.92
CA MET A 769 28.15 -9.59 10.82
C MET A 769 27.95 -8.89 12.16
N LEU A 770 27.85 -9.65 13.26
CA LEU A 770 27.71 -9.07 14.59
C LEU A 770 28.92 -8.21 14.98
N ALA A 771 30.13 -8.62 14.58
CA ALA A 771 31.33 -7.83 14.75
C ALA A 771 31.28 -6.48 13.99
N LYS A 772 30.69 -6.45 12.78
CA LYS A 772 30.48 -5.19 12.02
C LYS A 772 29.50 -4.25 12.73
N ILE A 773 28.42 -4.79 13.30
CA ILE A 773 27.47 -4.01 14.11
C ILE A 773 28.21 -3.39 15.31
N ARG A 774 28.97 -4.21 16.04
CA ARG A 774 29.77 -3.77 17.20
C ARG A 774 30.81 -2.70 16.82
N GLY A 775 31.37 -2.82 15.61
CA GLY A 775 32.32 -1.87 15.03
C GLY A 775 31.70 -0.60 14.45
N GLY A 776 30.37 -0.42 14.54
CA GLY A 776 29.68 0.79 14.08
C GLY A 776 29.57 0.92 12.56
N VAL A 777 29.67 -0.19 11.81
CA VAL A 777 29.44 -0.17 10.36
C VAL A 777 27.97 0.15 10.10
N ASP A 778 27.69 1.05 9.15
CA ASP A 778 26.31 1.42 8.83
C ASP A 778 25.50 0.18 8.41
N PRO A 779 24.28 0.00 8.95
CA PRO A 779 23.42 -1.12 8.59
C PRO A 779 23.23 -1.33 7.08
N ALA A 780 23.24 -0.27 6.25
CA ALA A 780 23.12 -0.35 4.78
C ALA A 780 24.28 -1.13 4.16
N ALA A 781 25.49 -0.91 4.65
CA ALA A 781 26.66 -1.63 4.19
C ALA A 781 26.65 -3.10 4.67
N ILE A 782 26.13 -3.36 5.88
CA ILE A 782 25.99 -4.73 6.40
C ILE A 782 24.96 -5.51 5.57
N GLU A 783 23.78 -4.96 5.33
CA GLU A 783 22.73 -5.58 4.50
C GLU A 783 23.22 -5.84 3.06
N ALA A 784 23.93 -4.87 2.47
CA ALA A 784 24.51 -5.06 1.15
C ALA A 784 25.46 -6.27 1.07
N SER A 785 26.12 -6.64 2.18
CA SER A 785 27.12 -7.71 2.19
C SER A 785 26.55 -9.13 2.08
N TRP A 786 25.25 -9.34 2.26
CA TRP A 786 24.63 -10.67 2.09
C TRP A 786 23.78 -10.81 0.83
N ARG A 787 23.67 -9.77 -0.01
CA ARG A 787 22.90 -9.81 -1.28
C ARG A 787 23.32 -10.96 -2.20
N GLU A 788 24.62 -11.21 -2.30
CA GLU A 788 25.15 -12.31 -3.11
C GLU A 788 24.66 -13.70 -2.60
N ALA A 789 24.50 -13.84 -1.28
CA ALA A 789 23.95 -15.06 -0.70
C ALA A 789 22.43 -15.18 -0.96
N GLU A 790 21.70 -14.07 -0.96
CA GLU A 790 20.29 -14.03 -1.35
C GLU A 790 20.11 -14.42 -2.83
N ASP A 791 20.94 -13.92 -3.74
CA ASP A 791 20.89 -14.25 -5.17
C ASP A 791 21.18 -15.74 -5.43
N ARG A 792 22.19 -16.29 -4.73
CA ARG A 792 22.45 -17.74 -4.75
C ARG A 792 21.24 -18.51 -4.23
N TRP A 793 20.64 -18.07 -3.12
CA TRP A 793 19.45 -18.73 -2.57
C TRP A 793 18.27 -18.70 -3.55
N ARG A 794 18.02 -17.56 -4.21
CA ARG A 794 16.98 -17.43 -5.25
C ARG A 794 17.21 -18.42 -6.39
N THR A 795 18.46 -18.63 -6.80
CA THR A 795 18.84 -19.60 -7.82
C THR A 795 18.64 -21.04 -7.35
N THR A 796 19.08 -21.38 -6.14
CA THR A 796 18.90 -22.73 -5.57
C THR A 796 17.43 -23.07 -5.42
N ARG A 797 16.64 -22.17 -4.82
CA ARG A 797 15.24 -22.44 -4.51
C ARG A 797 14.36 -22.57 -5.75
N ALA A 798 14.73 -21.92 -6.87
CA ALA A 798 13.97 -21.94 -8.12
C ALA A 798 13.67 -23.36 -8.63
N LYS A 799 14.58 -24.32 -8.39
CA LYS A 799 14.44 -25.73 -8.79
C LYS A 799 13.31 -26.47 -8.06
N TYR A 800 12.91 -25.96 -6.90
CA TYR A 800 12.01 -26.63 -5.96
C TYR A 800 10.64 -25.97 -5.84
N LEU A 801 10.42 -24.85 -6.53
CA LEU A 801 9.16 -24.12 -6.48
C LEU A 801 8.00 -24.96 -7.02
N LEU A 802 6.83 -24.78 -6.40
CA LEU A 802 5.55 -25.34 -6.80
C LEU A 802 4.60 -24.27 -7.33
N TYR A 803 4.80 -23.00 -6.94
CA TYR A 803 3.94 -21.85 -7.26
C TYR A 803 4.71 -20.68 -7.84
#